data_AF-A0A5B8IFH4-F1
#
_entry.id   AF-A0A5B8IFH4-F1
#
_cell.length_a   1.000
_cell.length_b   1.000
_cell.length_c   1.000
_cell.angle_alpha   90.00
_cell.angle_beta   90.00
_cell.angle_gamma   90.00
#
_symmetry.space_group_name_H-M   'P 1'
#
loop_
_entity.id
_entity.type
_entity.pdbx_description
1 polymer ?
#
loop_
_entity_poly.entity_id
_entity_poly.type
_entity_poly.pdbx_seq_one_letter_code
_entity_poly.pdbx_strand_id
1 'polypeptide(L)'
;MPGVPTYRGCDACRKQKKKCDMATPACSRCARLKIACVGCGQLRYKFKDQTDLQAVRLSKKARSRAPLQFDAESDSPVSIVSIASSRDSARSGAFASLLDITDPSYDLRCYGLWFKDLPRRMGTNEALDAAAEAMVGFYPHLRRHEQSSLSRGSLVKYVNALQALRTCLNDPQKASNPETLCAVYILLICQGWTGRDFDQKISHGEGLAYLLEATESRQSSDQFQETIQNTLYVPVIMEAIFNPRIRMSSLFSRLKDRAFGPPAPITLSAKKMMSLQIQSLARLPDLLHEPTKHIDDILTSYQRIRIEIPLLKGSLELTDALVSESPTKQSIKTRILYQGSFALLVACALIFNSYLRACGLDDGNMVEEAENMANDAIKLAHDASQYRPLGASFVPLCLIPAWPATDDVEIRQRVVEALRVYQDDFPAATGKGWYFMARWLEGELDRIRSGLGPSPMEDYGKRQWGTVILDGKGNMMCDGETLTSEMVPRSRAWYCPCSCMGGSSDGEQEHHQHPPIAERPPVDANNGYQTRPPPVSHGYMNGVYYPSWLVYKDKTPATLDVANITHIFYAFVGVNENGSLRWIDEHADLIKDVDGEKGALHALAKLKRQNPHLKTIVSIGGGADSKQFCTLAASHNGRQTLAKQVRHLCDRYKLDGVDIDWEHPKNTQEGHDYVKLLQECRNVLPEDTHLLTTALPVGQYILKHIDLRAVSRLVNYINLMAYDFTGSWTSVCGNQAQLHSPQGGLQSTYPELGVCATDGIEYILSKGFPSRKLVFGIPAYARYFPVAEGPGCSTEGAGEMDYCEMPDDWVDNAVVEEASVAAWYVDANSGKGYITFDVPRTVYLKAKYATHKNLGGLFYWTGTGDKPGRLSLVAAGKRGLDE
;
A
#
# COMPACT_ATOMS: atom_id res chain seq x y z
N MET A 1 -14.04 -48.57 -21.56
CA MET A 1 -13.74 -47.47 -22.50
C MET A 1 -13.98 -47.94 -23.93
N PRO A 2 -14.45 -47.10 -24.87
CA PRO A 2 -14.41 -47.40 -26.29
C PRO A 2 -12.96 -47.52 -26.77
N GLY A 3 -12.67 -48.48 -27.65
CA GLY A 3 -11.31 -48.79 -28.08
C GLY A 3 -10.73 -47.77 -29.07
N VAL A 4 -9.42 -47.51 -29.00
CA VAL A 4 -8.73 -46.59 -29.92
C VAL A 4 -8.64 -47.20 -31.34
N PRO A 5 -9.06 -46.48 -32.40
CA PRO A 5 -8.94 -46.97 -33.78
C PRO A 5 -7.48 -46.99 -34.24
N THR A 6 -6.97 -48.18 -34.57
CA THR A 6 -5.51 -48.40 -34.74
C THR A 6 -5.10 -48.95 -36.12
N TYR A 7 -6.03 -49.32 -37.00
CA TYR A 7 -5.70 -49.73 -38.37
C TYR A 7 -6.90 -49.62 -39.33
N ARG A 8 -6.67 -49.16 -40.57
CA ARG A 8 -7.62 -49.19 -41.71
C ARG A 8 -7.22 -50.17 -42.83
N GLY A 9 -6.09 -50.86 -42.69
CA GLY A 9 -5.62 -51.83 -43.68
C GLY A 9 -6.38 -53.17 -43.60
N CYS A 10 -6.52 -53.82 -44.76
CA CYS A 10 -7.29 -55.07 -44.90
C CYS A 10 -6.81 -56.22 -44.00
N ASP A 11 -7.70 -57.18 -43.75
CA ASP A 11 -7.47 -58.28 -42.80
C ASP A 11 -6.25 -59.15 -43.13
N ALA A 12 -6.01 -59.45 -44.41
CA ALA A 12 -4.88 -60.24 -44.85
C ALA A 12 -3.52 -59.56 -44.58
N CYS A 13 -3.47 -58.23 -44.68
CA CYS A 13 -2.29 -57.45 -44.31
C CYS A 13 -2.18 -57.30 -42.77
N ARG A 14 -3.30 -57.06 -42.08
CA ARG A 14 -3.39 -56.94 -40.61
C ARG A 14 -2.92 -58.20 -39.90
N LYS A 15 -3.45 -59.38 -40.25
CA LYS A 15 -3.09 -60.68 -39.64
C LYS A 15 -1.60 -60.99 -39.76
N GLN A 16 -0.96 -60.58 -40.86
CA GLN A 16 0.46 -60.82 -41.14
C GLN A 16 1.38 -59.66 -40.73
N LYS A 17 0.85 -58.65 -40.02
CA LYS A 17 1.57 -57.42 -39.60
C LYS A 17 2.31 -56.72 -40.75
N LYS A 18 1.74 -56.69 -41.95
CA LYS A 18 2.30 -55.98 -43.12
C LYS A 18 1.48 -54.73 -43.43
N LYS A 19 2.16 -53.65 -43.85
CA LYS A 19 1.54 -52.39 -44.26
C LYS A 19 0.59 -52.62 -45.45
N CYS A 20 -0.54 -51.94 -45.44
CA CYS A 20 -1.55 -51.95 -46.50
C CYS A 20 -1.54 -50.57 -47.18
N ASP A 21 -1.49 -50.55 -48.51
CA ASP A 21 -1.62 -49.33 -49.34
C ASP A 21 -3.07 -48.82 -49.43
N MET A 22 -4.05 -49.62 -48.98
CA MET A 22 -5.49 -49.32 -48.93
C MET A 22 -6.18 -49.13 -50.30
N ALA A 23 -5.55 -49.53 -51.41
CA ALA A 23 -6.17 -49.43 -52.73
C ALA A 23 -7.46 -50.27 -52.87
N THR A 24 -8.38 -49.81 -53.71
CA THR A 24 -9.65 -50.47 -54.07
C THR A 24 -9.60 -50.95 -55.53
N PRO A 25 -10.25 -52.09 -55.88
CA PRO A 25 -11.00 -53.00 -55.01
C PRO A 25 -10.11 -53.90 -54.13
N ALA A 26 -8.79 -53.94 -54.36
CA ALA A 26 -7.85 -54.69 -53.53
C ALA A 26 -6.49 -53.98 -53.44
N CYS A 27 -5.89 -54.00 -52.23
CA CYS A 27 -4.56 -53.46 -52.01
C CYS A 27 -3.51 -54.19 -52.86
N SER A 28 -2.48 -53.48 -53.31
CA SER A 28 -1.49 -54.01 -54.27
C SER A 28 -0.80 -55.28 -53.75
N ARG A 29 -0.60 -55.40 -52.42
CA ARG A 29 -0.10 -56.63 -51.79
C ARG A 29 -1.08 -57.81 -51.93
N CYS A 30 -2.37 -57.60 -51.73
CA CYS A 30 -3.38 -58.66 -51.83
C CYS A 30 -3.58 -59.10 -53.28
N ALA A 31 -3.63 -58.15 -54.22
CA ALA A 31 -3.70 -58.42 -55.65
C ALA A 31 -2.51 -59.27 -56.12
N ARG A 32 -1.27 -58.85 -55.82
CA ARG A 32 -0.05 -59.58 -56.21
C ARG A 32 0.03 -60.99 -55.62
N LEU A 33 -0.44 -61.17 -54.38
CA LEU A 33 -0.43 -62.48 -53.70
C LEU A 33 -1.69 -63.32 -53.97
N LYS A 34 -2.65 -62.83 -54.77
CA LYS A 34 -3.95 -63.48 -55.04
C LYS A 34 -4.73 -63.88 -53.77
N ILE A 35 -4.69 -63.05 -52.73
CA ILE A 35 -5.40 -63.27 -51.45
C ILE A 35 -6.49 -62.23 -51.23
N ALA A 36 -7.60 -62.63 -50.58
CA ALA A 36 -8.79 -61.80 -50.40
C ALA A 36 -8.50 -60.52 -49.59
N CYS A 37 -8.88 -59.36 -50.13
CA CYS A 37 -8.59 -58.03 -49.56
C CYS A 37 -9.72 -57.51 -48.65
N VAL A 38 -10.22 -58.34 -47.72
CA VAL A 38 -11.40 -58.02 -46.92
C VAL A 38 -11.13 -56.86 -45.94
N GLY A 39 -12.08 -55.91 -45.87
CA GLY A 39 -12.06 -54.82 -44.90
C GLY A 39 -11.09 -53.67 -45.20
N CYS A 40 -10.67 -53.51 -46.45
CA CYS A 40 -9.86 -52.37 -46.88
C CYS A 40 -10.55 -51.03 -46.57
N GLY A 41 -9.84 -50.07 -45.96
CA GLY A 41 -10.35 -48.72 -45.63
C GLY A 41 -11.26 -48.63 -44.39
N GLN A 42 -11.82 -49.75 -43.91
CA GLN A 42 -12.76 -49.77 -42.78
C GLN A 42 -12.07 -49.46 -41.45
N LEU A 43 -12.66 -48.54 -40.67
CA LEU A 43 -12.29 -48.31 -39.26
C LEU A 43 -12.69 -49.52 -38.41
N ARG A 44 -11.79 -49.95 -37.51
CA ARG A 44 -12.00 -51.09 -36.62
C ARG A 44 -11.48 -50.80 -35.21
N TYR A 45 -12.32 -51.09 -34.23
CA TYR A 45 -12.05 -50.89 -32.81
C TYR A 45 -11.70 -52.23 -32.13
N LYS A 46 -10.95 -52.18 -31.03
CA LYS A 46 -10.66 -53.35 -30.19
C LYS A 46 -10.94 -53.02 -28.73
N PHE A 47 -11.78 -53.85 -28.10
CA PHE A 47 -12.01 -53.83 -26.66
C PHE A 47 -11.03 -54.79 -25.95
N LYS A 48 -10.83 -54.58 -24.65
CA LYS A 48 -10.19 -55.51 -23.72
C LYS A 48 -11.14 -55.71 -22.54
N ASP A 49 -11.20 -56.93 -22.04
CA ASP A 49 -12.01 -57.29 -20.87
C ASP A 49 -11.22 -57.10 -19.56
N GLN A 50 -11.92 -57.11 -18.42
CA GLN A 50 -11.40 -56.59 -17.14
C GLN A 50 -11.19 -57.64 -16.03
N THR A 51 -11.25 -58.93 -16.37
CA THR A 51 -11.31 -60.05 -15.41
C THR A 51 -9.98 -60.72 -15.05
N ASP A 52 -8.94 -60.67 -15.91
CA ASP A 52 -7.68 -61.42 -15.71
C ASP A 52 -6.81 -60.98 -14.52
N LEU A 53 -7.12 -59.84 -13.86
CA LEU A 53 -6.24 -59.22 -12.86
C LEU A 53 -6.39 -59.73 -11.41
N GLN A 54 -7.39 -60.56 -11.09
CA GLN A 54 -7.61 -61.02 -9.71
C GLN A 54 -6.87 -62.31 -9.33
N ALA A 55 -6.51 -63.16 -10.30
CA ALA A 55 -6.02 -64.52 -10.03
C ALA A 55 -4.58 -64.62 -9.47
N VAL A 56 -3.75 -63.57 -9.62
CA VAL A 56 -2.29 -63.64 -9.33
C VAL A 56 -1.95 -63.19 -7.89
N ARG A 57 -2.90 -62.66 -7.12
CA ARG A 57 -2.63 -62.02 -5.81
C ARG A 57 -2.30 -62.95 -4.63
N LEU A 58 -2.22 -64.27 -4.83
CA LEU A 58 -2.07 -65.26 -3.74
C LEU A 58 -0.91 -66.27 -3.92
N SER A 59 0.31 -65.80 -4.22
CA SER A 59 1.52 -66.53 -3.78
C SER A 59 2.77 -65.64 -3.67
N LYS A 60 3.78 -66.12 -2.90
CA LYS A 60 5.16 -65.62 -2.83
C LYS A 60 5.40 -64.20 -2.25
N LYS A 61 5.22 -64.08 -0.93
CA LYS A 61 6.10 -63.21 -0.12
C LYS A 61 7.51 -63.81 -0.09
N ALA A 62 8.55 -63.08 -0.53
CA ALA A 62 9.95 -63.36 -0.15
C ALA A 62 10.87 -62.14 -0.37
N ARG A 63 11.59 -61.76 0.69
CA ARG A 63 12.78 -60.89 0.80
C ARG A 63 13.37 -60.23 -0.49
N SER A 64 13.35 -58.90 -0.55
CA SER A 64 14.54 -58.02 -0.54
C SER A 64 14.16 -56.53 -0.71
N ARG A 65 15.10 -55.60 -0.46
CA ARG A 65 14.90 -54.13 -0.55
C ARG A 65 15.21 -53.62 -1.96
N ALA A 66 14.30 -52.85 -2.55
CA ALA A 66 14.53 -51.89 -3.62
C ALA A 66 13.45 -50.78 -3.57
N PRO A 67 13.65 -49.57 -4.14
CA PRO A 67 12.76 -48.43 -3.92
C PRO A 67 11.38 -48.56 -4.60
N LEU A 68 10.39 -47.87 -4.05
CA LEU A 68 9.05 -47.76 -4.61
C LEU A 68 9.01 -46.69 -5.71
N GLN A 69 8.59 -47.07 -6.91
CA GLN A 69 8.16 -46.13 -7.94
C GLN A 69 6.78 -45.58 -7.58
N PHE A 70 6.61 -44.27 -7.60
CA PHE A 70 5.29 -43.64 -7.58
C PHE A 70 4.65 -43.72 -8.96
N ASP A 71 3.33 -43.92 -9.02
CA ASP A 71 2.58 -44.00 -10.26
C ASP A 71 2.67 -42.69 -11.06
N ALA A 72 3.09 -42.80 -12.32
CA ALA A 72 3.11 -41.68 -13.26
C ALA A 72 1.74 -41.56 -13.97
N GLU A 73 0.90 -40.61 -13.54
CA GLU A 73 -0.24 -40.19 -14.35
C GLU A 73 0.28 -39.66 -15.71
N SER A 74 -0.26 -40.18 -16.81
CA SER A 74 0.20 -39.83 -18.15
C SER A 74 -0.52 -38.58 -18.67
N ASP A 75 0.12 -37.41 -18.52
CA ASP A 75 -0.26 -36.16 -19.20
C ASP A 75 -0.37 -36.43 -20.71
N SER A 76 -1.62 -36.58 -21.18
CA SER A 76 -1.98 -36.79 -22.59
C SER A 76 -2.72 -35.53 -23.06
N PRO A 77 -2.26 -34.85 -24.12
CA PRO A 77 -2.85 -33.57 -24.54
C PRO A 77 -4.31 -33.75 -24.95
N VAL A 78 -5.17 -32.83 -24.49
CA VAL A 78 -6.61 -32.88 -24.72
C VAL A 78 -6.91 -32.54 -26.18
N SER A 79 -7.21 -33.56 -26.99
CA SER A 79 -7.59 -33.33 -28.39
C SER A 79 -8.98 -32.70 -28.47
N ILE A 80 -9.03 -31.36 -28.53
CA ILE A 80 -10.27 -30.63 -28.80
C ILE A 80 -10.77 -31.00 -30.21
N VAL A 81 -11.91 -31.70 -30.27
CA VAL A 81 -12.64 -31.91 -31.53
C VAL A 81 -13.33 -30.60 -31.89
N SER A 82 -13.09 -30.07 -33.09
CA SER A 82 -13.68 -28.81 -33.55
C SER A 82 -15.20 -28.94 -33.71
N ILE A 83 -15.94 -28.27 -32.83
CA ILE A 83 -17.40 -28.08 -32.89
C ILE A 83 -17.66 -26.56 -32.89
N ALA A 84 -18.81 -26.14 -33.42
CA ALA A 84 -19.12 -24.75 -33.78
C ALA A 84 -18.75 -23.70 -32.70
N SER A 85 -18.18 -22.59 -33.15
CA SER A 85 -17.60 -21.55 -32.29
C SER A 85 -18.65 -20.73 -31.54
N SER A 86 -19.09 -21.21 -30.37
CA SER A 86 -19.68 -20.34 -29.35
C SER A 86 -18.59 -19.47 -28.70
N ARG A 87 -19.00 -18.41 -28.00
CA ARG A 87 -18.07 -17.59 -27.19
C ARG A 87 -17.42 -18.41 -26.08
N ASP A 88 -18.10 -19.44 -25.59
CA ASP A 88 -17.68 -20.22 -24.44
C ASP A 88 -16.71 -21.32 -24.84
N SER A 89 -16.87 -21.91 -26.03
CA SER A 89 -15.82 -22.77 -26.64
C SER A 89 -14.50 -22.03 -26.85
N ALA A 90 -14.56 -20.74 -27.22
CA ALA A 90 -13.36 -19.89 -27.33
C ALA A 90 -12.72 -19.60 -25.95
N ARG A 91 -13.53 -19.36 -24.91
CA ARG A 91 -13.05 -19.17 -23.52
C ARG A 91 -12.36 -20.42 -22.97
N SER A 92 -13.02 -21.58 -23.06
CA SER A 92 -12.45 -22.84 -22.57
C SER A 92 -11.17 -23.22 -23.32
N GLY A 93 -11.10 -22.96 -24.63
CA GLY A 93 -9.86 -23.13 -25.40
C GLY A 93 -8.72 -22.20 -24.95
N ALA A 94 -9.02 -20.93 -24.68
CA ALA A 94 -8.02 -19.97 -24.19
C ALA A 94 -7.54 -20.25 -22.75
N PHE A 95 -8.38 -20.83 -21.90
CA PHE A 95 -7.96 -21.29 -20.57
C PHE A 95 -7.15 -22.59 -20.66
N ALA A 96 -7.57 -23.54 -21.50
CA ALA A 96 -6.86 -24.81 -21.72
C ALA A 96 -5.42 -24.60 -22.19
N SER A 97 -5.16 -23.61 -23.07
CA SER A 97 -3.81 -23.30 -23.53
C SER A 97 -2.86 -22.78 -22.44
N LEU A 98 -3.38 -22.37 -21.26
CA LEU A 98 -2.55 -22.07 -20.08
C LEU A 98 -2.15 -23.35 -19.33
N LEU A 99 -3.01 -24.38 -19.36
CA LEU A 99 -2.79 -25.67 -18.70
C LEU A 99 -1.82 -26.57 -19.50
N ASP A 100 -1.74 -26.37 -20.81
CA ASP A 100 -0.74 -27.00 -21.69
C ASP A 100 0.70 -26.49 -21.43
N ILE A 101 0.89 -25.46 -20.60
CA ILE A 101 2.22 -24.93 -20.25
C ILE A 101 2.89 -25.85 -19.24
N THR A 102 3.93 -26.55 -19.70
CA THR A 102 4.67 -27.55 -18.90
C THR A 102 6.01 -27.04 -18.34
N ASP A 103 6.19 -25.72 -18.31
CA ASP A 103 7.29 -25.04 -17.62
C ASP A 103 6.94 -24.93 -16.13
N PRO A 104 7.71 -25.54 -15.20
CA PRO A 104 7.42 -25.49 -13.76
C PRO A 104 7.29 -24.05 -13.21
N SER A 105 7.97 -23.10 -13.85
CA SER A 105 7.99 -21.68 -13.50
C SER A 105 6.61 -21.01 -13.64
N TYR A 106 5.74 -21.57 -14.49
CA TYR A 106 4.45 -20.99 -14.88
C TYR A 106 3.27 -22.00 -14.90
N ASP A 107 3.45 -23.22 -14.39
CA ASP A 107 2.43 -24.27 -14.37
C ASP A 107 1.36 -24.00 -13.29
N LEU A 108 0.18 -23.54 -13.70
CA LEU A 108 -0.94 -23.18 -12.82
C LEU A 108 -1.41 -24.29 -11.86
N ARG A 109 -1.04 -25.56 -12.13
CA ARG A 109 -1.33 -26.69 -11.24
C ARG A 109 -0.60 -26.59 -9.89
N CYS A 110 0.32 -25.63 -9.71
CA CYS A 110 0.86 -25.24 -8.40
C CYS A 110 -0.23 -24.78 -7.41
N TYR A 111 -1.30 -24.15 -7.90
CA TYR A 111 -2.49 -23.77 -7.11
C TYR A 111 -3.51 -24.93 -6.96
N GLY A 112 -3.11 -26.15 -7.29
CA GLY A 112 -3.87 -27.38 -7.10
C GLY A 112 -4.18 -28.13 -8.40
N LEU A 113 -4.21 -29.46 -8.32
CA LEU A 113 -4.42 -30.34 -9.47
C LEU A 113 -5.80 -30.18 -10.13
N TRP A 114 -6.79 -29.67 -9.38
CA TRP A 114 -8.17 -29.42 -9.83
C TRP A 114 -8.27 -28.44 -11.02
N PHE A 115 -7.24 -27.61 -11.26
CA PHE A 115 -7.15 -26.76 -12.46
C PHE A 115 -7.31 -27.56 -13.77
N LYS A 116 -6.89 -28.84 -13.81
CA LYS A 116 -7.05 -29.72 -14.99
C LYS A 116 -8.52 -30.00 -15.35
N ASP A 117 -9.44 -29.81 -14.40
CA ASP A 117 -10.86 -30.07 -14.55
C ASP A 117 -11.70 -28.81 -14.85
N LEU A 118 -11.10 -27.62 -14.90
CA LEU A 118 -11.80 -26.37 -15.20
C LEU A 118 -12.37 -26.28 -16.62
N PRO A 119 -11.64 -26.63 -17.71
CA PRO A 119 -12.16 -26.47 -19.08
C PRO A 119 -13.43 -27.28 -19.36
N ARG A 120 -13.70 -28.34 -18.57
CA ARG A 120 -14.92 -29.17 -18.66
C ARG A 120 -16.08 -28.72 -17.75
N ARG A 121 -15.88 -27.67 -16.92
CA ARG A 121 -16.89 -27.04 -16.06
C ARG A 121 -17.25 -25.62 -16.50
N MET A 122 -16.40 -24.96 -17.29
CA MET A 122 -16.72 -23.68 -17.94
C MET A 122 -17.98 -23.78 -18.82
N GLY A 123 -18.74 -22.68 -18.91
CA GLY A 123 -20.06 -22.61 -19.54
C GLY A 123 -21.23 -23.01 -18.64
N THR A 124 -20.99 -23.28 -17.34
CA THR A 124 -22.03 -23.68 -16.36
C THR A 124 -22.24 -22.67 -15.22
N ASN A 125 -21.33 -21.70 -15.05
CA ASN A 125 -21.34 -20.74 -13.94
C ASN A 125 -20.67 -19.44 -14.39
N GLU A 126 -21.41 -18.34 -14.35
CA GLU A 126 -21.00 -17.06 -14.93
C GLU A 126 -19.81 -16.42 -14.18
N ALA A 127 -19.69 -16.67 -12.87
CA ALA A 127 -18.55 -16.21 -12.07
C ALA A 127 -17.28 -17.00 -12.40
N LEU A 128 -17.37 -18.32 -12.59
CA LEU A 128 -16.23 -19.14 -13.02
C LEU A 128 -15.75 -18.72 -14.41
N ASP A 129 -16.66 -18.55 -15.37
CA ASP A 129 -16.31 -18.18 -16.74
C ASP A 129 -15.66 -16.78 -16.80
N ALA A 130 -16.17 -15.82 -16.03
CA ALA A 130 -15.58 -14.49 -15.96
C ALA A 130 -14.22 -14.49 -15.21
N ALA A 131 -14.07 -15.26 -14.13
CA ALA A 131 -12.82 -15.39 -13.39
C ALA A 131 -11.72 -16.07 -14.24
N ALA A 132 -12.06 -17.12 -14.98
CA ALA A 132 -11.17 -17.76 -15.95
C ALA A 132 -10.78 -16.78 -17.07
N GLU A 133 -11.72 -15.99 -17.59
CA GLU A 133 -11.44 -14.98 -18.62
C GLU A 133 -10.52 -13.85 -18.10
N ALA A 134 -10.63 -13.48 -16.82
CA ALA A 134 -9.73 -12.54 -16.13
C ALA A 134 -8.33 -13.12 -15.92
N MET A 135 -8.21 -14.39 -15.48
CA MET A 135 -6.93 -15.08 -15.33
C MET A 135 -6.16 -15.16 -16.65
N VAL A 136 -6.85 -15.50 -17.75
CA VAL A 136 -6.32 -15.43 -19.13
C VAL A 136 -5.90 -14.01 -19.52
N GLY A 137 -6.56 -12.98 -18.99
CA GLY A 137 -6.16 -11.58 -19.17
C GLY A 137 -4.89 -11.17 -18.42
N PHE A 138 -4.59 -11.77 -17.26
CA PHE A 138 -3.41 -11.42 -16.46
C PHE A 138 -2.18 -12.27 -16.79
N TYR A 139 -2.34 -13.56 -17.06
CA TYR A 139 -1.24 -14.50 -17.27
C TYR A 139 -0.15 -14.04 -18.28
N PRO A 140 -0.46 -13.34 -19.39
CA PRO A 140 0.57 -12.80 -20.29
C PRO A 140 1.49 -11.74 -19.66
N HIS A 141 1.01 -10.97 -18.67
CA HIS A 141 1.81 -9.96 -17.98
C HIS A 141 2.82 -10.64 -17.05
N LEU A 142 2.34 -11.62 -16.27
CA LEU A 142 3.15 -12.49 -15.42
C LEU A 142 4.29 -13.16 -16.20
N ARG A 143 4.00 -13.73 -17.38
CA ARG A 143 5.00 -14.45 -18.19
C ARG A 143 6.05 -13.55 -18.87
N ARG A 144 5.79 -12.26 -19.01
CA ARG A 144 6.72 -11.32 -19.67
C ARG A 144 7.55 -10.49 -18.70
N HIS A 145 7.19 -10.46 -17.42
CA HIS A 145 7.63 -9.41 -16.47
C HIS A 145 7.38 -7.98 -17.01
N GLU A 146 6.36 -7.80 -17.89
CA GLU A 146 5.95 -6.49 -18.41
C GLU A 146 5.10 -5.76 -17.35
N GLN A 147 5.80 -5.14 -16.40
CA GLN A 147 5.22 -4.44 -15.24
C GLN A 147 4.65 -3.04 -15.59
N SER A 148 4.87 -2.56 -16.81
CA SER A 148 4.47 -1.24 -17.32
C SER A 148 2.96 -1.13 -17.61
N SER A 149 2.18 -1.10 -16.53
CA SER A 149 0.71 -1.02 -16.47
C SER A 149 -0.04 -2.28 -16.94
N LEU A 150 -0.77 -2.89 -16.00
CA LEU A 150 -1.76 -3.93 -16.29
C LEU A 150 -2.76 -3.42 -17.33
N SER A 151 -2.97 -4.16 -18.42
CA SER A 151 -3.80 -3.65 -19.52
C SER A 151 -5.23 -3.29 -19.05
N ARG A 152 -5.77 -2.19 -19.58
CA ARG A 152 -7.16 -1.74 -19.31
C ARG A 152 -8.17 -2.87 -19.53
N GLY A 153 -7.93 -3.73 -20.53
CA GLY A 153 -8.75 -4.91 -20.82
C GLY A 153 -8.67 -6.01 -19.75
N SER A 154 -7.50 -6.26 -19.17
CA SER A 154 -7.33 -7.24 -18.08
C SER A 154 -8.00 -6.77 -16.79
N LEU A 155 -7.88 -5.48 -16.47
CA LEU A 155 -8.56 -4.88 -15.32
C LEU A 155 -10.09 -4.88 -15.48
N VAL A 156 -10.61 -4.55 -16.67
CA VAL A 156 -12.05 -4.65 -16.98
C VAL A 156 -12.55 -6.08 -16.81
N LYS A 157 -11.80 -7.09 -17.26
CA LYS A 157 -12.16 -8.50 -17.06
C LYS A 157 -12.23 -8.89 -15.57
N TYR A 158 -11.31 -8.41 -14.74
CA TYR A 158 -11.35 -8.64 -13.29
C TYR A 158 -12.57 -7.99 -12.63
N VAL A 159 -12.88 -6.74 -12.97
CA VAL A 159 -14.08 -6.04 -12.47
C VAL A 159 -15.37 -6.75 -12.90
N ASN A 160 -15.45 -7.22 -14.15
CA ASN A 160 -16.57 -8.02 -14.63
C ASN A 160 -16.71 -9.34 -13.86
N ALA A 161 -15.60 -9.98 -13.50
CA ALA A 161 -15.59 -11.21 -12.70
C ALA A 161 -16.01 -10.98 -11.24
N LEU A 162 -15.64 -9.86 -10.62
CA LEU A 162 -16.17 -9.45 -9.31
C LEU A 162 -17.68 -9.20 -9.34
N GLN A 163 -18.20 -8.60 -10.42
CA GLN A 163 -19.64 -8.38 -10.62
C GLN A 163 -20.40 -9.70 -10.84
N ALA A 164 -19.84 -10.61 -11.64
CA ALA A 164 -20.40 -11.95 -11.85
C ALA A 164 -20.40 -12.75 -10.54
N LEU A 165 -19.28 -12.75 -9.79
CA LEU A 165 -19.17 -13.40 -8.48
C LEU A 165 -20.21 -12.85 -7.50
N ARG A 166 -20.34 -11.52 -7.36
CA ARG A 166 -21.36 -10.90 -6.49
C ARG A 166 -22.78 -11.32 -6.88
N THR A 167 -23.05 -11.49 -8.17
CA THR A 167 -24.34 -11.99 -8.67
C THR A 167 -24.58 -13.45 -8.26
N CYS A 168 -23.57 -14.32 -8.42
CA CYS A 168 -23.66 -15.73 -8.02
C CYS A 168 -23.71 -15.93 -6.49
N LEU A 169 -23.11 -15.04 -5.69
CA LEU A 169 -23.18 -15.08 -4.22
C LEU A 169 -24.54 -14.60 -3.68
N ASN A 170 -25.23 -13.72 -4.40
CA ASN A 170 -26.60 -13.30 -4.07
C ASN A 170 -27.67 -14.34 -4.43
N ASP A 171 -27.32 -15.41 -5.17
CA ASP A 171 -28.18 -16.52 -5.54
C ASP A 171 -27.94 -17.71 -4.57
N PRO A 172 -28.90 -18.07 -3.70
CA PRO A 172 -28.70 -19.13 -2.70
C PRO A 172 -28.44 -20.54 -3.27
N GLN A 173 -28.73 -20.78 -4.55
CA GLN A 173 -28.33 -22.01 -5.22
C GLN A 173 -26.88 -21.89 -5.68
N LYS A 174 -26.56 -20.89 -6.52
CA LYS A 174 -25.22 -20.72 -7.11
C LYS A 174 -24.12 -20.42 -6.09
N ALA A 175 -24.41 -19.72 -4.99
CA ALA A 175 -23.44 -19.43 -3.94
C ALA A 175 -22.78 -20.70 -3.37
N SER A 176 -23.52 -21.80 -3.36
CA SER A 176 -23.09 -23.10 -2.83
C SER A 176 -22.40 -24.04 -3.82
N ASN A 177 -22.26 -23.64 -5.09
CA ASN A 177 -21.70 -24.48 -6.15
C ASN A 177 -20.15 -24.51 -6.11
N PRO A 178 -19.51 -25.66 -6.40
CA PRO A 178 -18.05 -25.75 -6.41
C PRO A 178 -17.40 -24.86 -7.48
N GLU A 179 -18.10 -24.53 -8.57
CA GLU A 179 -17.66 -23.56 -9.57
C GLU A 179 -17.55 -22.14 -8.99
N THR A 180 -18.42 -21.76 -8.05
CA THR A 180 -18.37 -20.46 -7.37
C THR A 180 -17.18 -20.40 -6.40
N LEU A 181 -16.89 -21.49 -5.69
CA LEU A 181 -15.65 -21.64 -4.90
C LEU A 181 -14.39 -21.50 -5.78
N CYS A 182 -14.39 -22.12 -6.96
CA CYS A 182 -13.33 -21.97 -7.95
C CYS A 182 -13.17 -20.50 -8.40
N ALA A 183 -14.28 -19.80 -8.66
CA ALA A 183 -14.27 -18.40 -9.07
C ALA A 183 -13.63 -17.47 -8.02
N VAL A 184 -14.01 -17.60 -6.73
CA VAL A 184 -13.41 -16.80 -5.65
C VAL A 184 -11.91 -17.04 -5.57
N TYR A 185 -11.46 -18.30 -5.64
CA TYR A 185 -10.04 -18.63 -5.52
C TYR A 185 -9.21 -18.19 -6.73
N ILE A 186 -9.75 -18.29 -7.95
CA ILE A 186 -9.13 -17.71 -9.16
C ILE A 186 -8.97 -16.18 -9.01
N LEU A 187 -9.93 -15.50 -8.38
CA LEU A 187 -9.88 -14.05 -8.16
C LEU A 187 -8.92 -13.65 -7.02
N LEU A 188 -8.75 -14.49 -6.00
CA LEU A 188 -7.67 -14.36 -5.00
C LEU A 188 -6.28 -14.51 -5.65
N ILE A 189 -6.10 -15.52 -6.51
CA ILE A 189 -4.85 -15.72 -7.26
C ILE A 189 -4.55 -14.51 -8.17
N CYS A 190 -5.55 -14.00 -8.88
CA CYS A 190 -5.41 -12.80 -9.71
C CYS A 190 -5.10 -11.53 -8.89
N GLN A 191 -5.63 -11.39 -7.67
CA GLN A 191 -5.26 -10.30 -6.76
C GLN A 191 -3.78 -10.41 -6.37
N GLY A 192 -3.31 -11.62 -6.03
CA GLY A 192 -1.90 -11.89 -5.77
C GLY A 192 -0.98 -11.51 -6.92
N TRP A 193 -1.31 -11.89 -8.16
CA TRP A 193 -0.50 -11.55 -9.34
C TRP A 193 -0.49 -10.07 -9.71
N THR A 194 -1.54 -9.31 -9.32
CA THR A 194 -1.67 -7.89 -9.69
C THR A 194 -1.10 -6.93 -8.64
N GLY A 195 -0.82 -7.42 -7.42
CA GLY A 195 -0.26 -6.64 -6.32
C GLY A 195 -1.12 -5.45 -5.88
N ARG A 196 -2.43 -5.48 -6.21
CA ARG A 196 -3.40 -4.41 -5.97
C ARG A 196 -4.56 -4.93 -5.13
N ASP A 197 -4.73 -4.39 -3.93
CA ASP A 197 -6.02 -4.42 -3.24
C ASP A 197 -7.02 -3.55 -4.03
N PHE A 198 -7.97 -4.19 -4.71
CA PHE A 198 -9.06 -3.49 -5.40
C PHE A 198 -10.21 -3.08 -4.47
N ASP A 199 -10.31 -3.68 -3.29
CA ASP A 199 -11.13 -3.22 -2.16
C ASP A 199 -10.46 -3.64 -0.84
N GLN A 200 -10.43 -2.75 0.15
CA GLN A 200 -9.91 -3.04 1.51
C GLN A 200 -11.01 -3.55 2.47
N LYS A 201 -12.29 -3.57 2.04
CA LYS A 201 -13.45 -3.87 2.89
C LYS A 201 -13.92 -5.33 2.82
N ILE A 202 -13.45 -6.10 1.83
CA ILE A 202 -13.82 -7.51 1.63
C ILE A 202 -12.56 -8.30 1.30
N SER A 203 -12.20 -9.27 2.15
CA SER A 203 -11.19 -10.28 1.80
C SER A 203 -11.83 -11.45 1.04
N HIS A 204 -11.18 -11.93 -0.02
CA HIS A 204 -11.55 -13.20 -0.65
C HIS A 204 -11.33 -14.40 0.29
N GLY A 205 -10.37 -14.34 1.23
CA GLY A 205 -10.16 -15.35 2.27
C GLY A 205 -11.26 -15.37 3.32
N GLU A 206 -11.77 -14.20 3.75
CA GLU A 206 -12.98 -14.11 4.58
C GLU A 206 -14.19 -14.72 3.84
N GLY A 207 -14.34 -14.42 2.54
CA GLY A 207 -15.37 -15.02 1.69
C GLY A 207 -15.21 -16.55 1.51
N LEU A 208 -13.99 -17.04 1.30
CA LEU A 208 -13.70 -18.47 1.21
C LEU A 208 -13.98 -19.19 2.52
N ALA A 209 -13.58 -18.63 3.66
CA ALA A 209 -13.88 -19.19 4.99
C ALA A 209 -15.40 -19.36 5.19
N TYR A 210 -16.16 -18.28 4.94
CA TYR A 210 -17.62 -18.31 5.03
C TYR A 210 -18.27 -19.33 4.09
N LEU A 211 -17.77 -19.50 2.86
CA LEU A 211 -18.33 -20.47 1.90
C LEU A 211 -17.91 -21.91 2.22
N LEU A 212 -16.72 -22.15 2.78
CA LEU A 212 -16.33 -23.46 3.30
C LEU A 212 -17.21 -23.87 4.48
N GLU A 213 -17.52 -22.94 5.39
CA GLU A 213 -18.45 -23.14 6.51
C GLU A 213 -19.89 -23.36 6.02
N ALA A 214 -20.41 -22.52 5.13
CA ALA A 214 -21.76 -22.68 4.57
C ALA A 214 -21.96 -24.01 3.81
N THR A 215 -20.91 -24.49 3.12
CA THR A 215 -20.93 -25.80 2.44
C THR A 215 -20.71 -26.99 3.37
N GLU A 216 -20.39 -26.79 4.65
CA GLU A 216 -20.30 -27.87 5.65
C GLU A 216 -21.62 -28.65 5.78
N SER A 217 -22.76 -27.97 5.61
CA SER A 217 -24.11 -28.52 5.73
C SER A 217 -24.45 -29.66 4.76
N ARG A 218 -23.67 -29.86 3.67
CA ARG A 218 -23.99 -30.82 2.61
C ARG A 218 -22.91 -31.91 2.48
N GLN A 219 -23.28 -33.17 2.72
CA GLN A 219 -22.48 -34.31 2.30
C GLN A 219 -22.54 -34.42 0.77
N SER A 220 -21.49 -33.95 0.10
CA SER A 220 -21.32 -34.13 -1.34
C SER A 220 -20.58 -35.45 -1.64
N SER A 221 -21.01 -36.12 -2.70
CA SER A 221 -20.31 -37.28 -3.27
C SER A 221 -19.43 -36.92 -4.48
N ASP A 222 -19.31 -35.63 -4.85
CA ASP A 222 -18.40 -35.20 -5.91
C ASP A 222 -16.96 -35.08 -5.39
N GLN A 223 -16.11 -35.99 -5.86
CA GLN A 223 -14.67 -36.01 -5.59
C GLN A 223 -13.98 -34.68 -5.97
N PHE A 224 -14.48 -33.95 -6.98
CA PHE A 224 -13.96 -32.63 -7.32
C PHE A 224 -14.30 -31.60 -6.25
N GLN A 225 -15.51 -31.63 -5.68
CA GLN A 225 -15.89 -30.74 -4.58
C GLN A 225 -15.02 -30.97 -3.34
N GLU A 226 -14.73 -32.24 -3.01
CA GLU A 226 -13.78 -32.56 -1.93
C GLU A 226 -12.37 -32.04 -2.26
N THR A 227 -11.92 -32.18 -3.52
CA THR A 227 -10.59 -31.74 -3.96
C THR A 227 -10.41 -30.22 -3.91
N ILE A 228 -11.40 -29.44 -4.36
CA ILE A 228 -11.34 -27.97 -4.26
C ILE A 228 -11.41 -27.54 -2.79
N GLN A 229 -12.34 -28.05 -1.98
CA GLN A 229 -12.41 -27.72 -0.54
C GLN A 229 -11.08 -28.03 0.18
N ASN A 230 -10.47 -29.20 -0.08
CA ASN A 230 -9.16 -29.57 0.46
C ASN A 230 -8.03 -28.62 0.05
N THR A 231 -8.06 -28.11 -1.19
CA THR A 231 -7.07 -27.14 -1.67
C THR A 231 -7.27 -25.77 -0.99
N LEU A 232 -8.52 -25.37 -0.73
CA LEU A 232 -8.89 -24.06 -0.20
C LEU A 232 -8.62 -23.88 1.31
N TYR A 233 -8.60 -24.96 2.11
CA TYR A 233 -8.24 -24.82 3.54
C TYR A 233 -6.85 -24.22 3.73
N VAL A 234 -5.87 -24.54 2.87
CA VAL A 234 -4.49 -24.04 3.03
C VAL A 234 -4.39 -22.52 2.90
N PRO A 235 -4.83 -21.84 1.82
CA PRO A 235 -4.81 -20.38 1.74
C PRO A 235 -5.68 -19.71 2.80
N VAL A 236 -6.82 -20.30 3.20
CA VAL A 236 -7.65 -19.75 4.29
C VAL A 236 -6.94 -19.81 5.64
N ILE A 237 -6.26 -20.91 5.96
CA ILE A 237 -5.41 -21.03 7.17
C ILE A 237 -4.28 -20.00 7.13
N MET A 238 -3.60 -19.88 5.99
CA MET A 238 -2.48 -18.94 5.85
C MET A 238 -2.94 -17.48 5.97
N GLU A 239 -4.13 -17.10 5.46
CA GLU A 239 -4.67 -15.76 5.69
C GLU A 239 -5.14 -15.58 7.14
N ALA A 240 -5.77 -16.59 7.75
CA ALA A 240 -6.25 -16.53 9.13
C ALA A 240 -5.14 -16.21 10.15
N ILE A 241 -3.90 -16.65 9.91
CA ILE A 241 -2.72 -16.25 10.72
C ILE A 241 -2.63 -14.71 10.83
N PHE A 242 -2.86 -13.99 9.72
CA PHE A 242 -2.75 -12.53 9.64
C PHE A 242 -4.11 -11.81 9.79
N ASN A 243 -5.24 -12.54 9.79
CA ASN A 243 -6.60 -12.00 9.85
C ASN A 243 -7.49 -12.75 10.88
N PRO A 244 -7.56 -12.29 12.16
CA PRO A 244 -8.32 -12.92 13.24
C PRO A 244 -9.84 -12.81 13.11
N ARG A 245 -10.36 -12.18 12.05
CA ARG A 245 -11.79 -12.30 11.68
C ARG A 245 -12.10 -13.70 11.17
N ILE A 246 -11.14 -14.37 10.54
CA ILE A 246 -11.25 -15.77 10.13
C ILE A 246 -10.99 -16.63 11.36
N ARG A 247 -12.06 -17.22 11.93
CA ARG A 247 -11.98 -18.15 13.05
C ARG A 247 -11.96 -19.59 12.54
N MET A 248 -10.90 -20.32 12.86
CA MET A 248 -10.75 -21.71 12.43
C MET A 248 -11.62 -22.69 13.24
N SER A 249 -12.06 -22.29 14.43
CA SER A 249 -12.69 -23.14 15.46
C SER A 249 -13.89 -23.96 14.99
N SER A 250 -14.71 -23.47 14.06
CA SER A 250 -15.82 -24.23 13.44
C SER A 250 -15.32 -25.22 12.38
N LEU A 251 -14.39 -24.80 11.53
CA LEU A 251 -13.90 -25.57 10.36
C LEU A 251 -13.11 -26.85 10.72
N PHE A 252 -12.60 -26.99 11.94
CA PHE A 252 -11.78 -28.15 12.35
C PHE A 252 -12.48 -29.51 12.24
N SER A 253 -13.82 -29.55 12.35
CA SER A 253 -14.58 -30.78 12.69
C SER A 253 -14.30 -31.97 11.75
N ARG A 254 -13.90 -31.69 10.50
CA ARG A 254 -13.71 -32.67 9.40
C ARG A 254 -12.27 -32.80 8.89
N LEU A 255 -11.29 -32.09 9.44
CA LEU A 255 -9.91 -32.04 8.90
C LEU A 255 -9.05 -33.31 9.15
N LYS A 256 -9.67 -34.40 9.60
CA LYS A 256 -8.97 -35.63 10.03
C LYS A 256 -8.24 -36.30 8.86
N ASP A 257 -7.09 -36.88 9.17
CA ASP A 257 -6.21 -37.66 8.28
C ASP A 257 -5.59 -36.97 7.05
N ARG A 258 -6.00 -35.75 6.68
CA ARG A 258 -5.47 -35.01 5.51
C ARG A 258 -4.16 -34.27 5.83
N ALA A 259 -3.25 -34.19 4.85
CA ALA A 259 -1.94 -33.54 5.00
C ALA A 259 -1.57 -32.71 3.77
N PHE A 260 -0.80 -31.65 4.00
CA PHE A 260 -0.11 -30.87 2.98
C PHE A 260 1.25 -31.50 2.66
N GLY A 261 1.77 -31.22 1.46
CA GLY A 261 3.08 -31.72 1.04
C GLY A 261 3.10 -33.14 0.47
N PRO A 262 4.29 -33.73 0.29
CA PRO A 262 4.43 -35.08 -0.25
C PRO A 262 4.14 -36.14 0.83
N PRO A 263 3.75 -37.36 0.43
CA PRO A 263 3.72 -38.49 1.35
C PRO A 263 5.11 -38.77 1.92
N ALA A 264 5.18 -39.12 3.21
CA ALA A 264 6.45 -39.31 3.91
C ALA A 264 7.35 -40.38 3.26
N PRO A 265 8.69 -40.23 3.30
CA PRO A 265 9.61 -41.18 2.67
C PRO A 265 9.48 -42.58 3.25
N ILE A 266 9.33 -43.58 2.39
CA ILE A 266 9.06 -44.98 2.78
C ILE A 266 10.28 -45.68 3.44
N THR A 267 11.39 -44.96 3.62
CA THR A 267 12.61 -45.43 4.31
C THR A 267 12.55 -45.30 5.84
N LEU A 268 11.66 -44.46 6.38
CA LEU A 268 11.51 -44.20 7.82
C LEU A 268 10.13 -44.65 8.34
N SER A 269 10.02 -44.92 9.64
CA SER A 269 8.79 -45.44 10.27
C SER A 269 7.66 -44.41 10.40
N ALA A 270 7.97 -43.12 10.28
CA ALA A 270 7.02 -42.01 10.35
C ALA A 270 6.17 -41.91 9.07
N LYS A 271 5.02 -42.59 9.03
CA LYS A 271 4.11 -42.62 7.86
C LYS A 271 3.45 -41.28 7.48
N LYS A 272 3.45 -40.29 8.37
CA LYS A 272 2.95 -38.92 8.13
C LYS A 272 3.79 -37.96 8.97
N MET A 273 4.24 -36.85 8.37
CA MET A 273 4.66 -35.69 9.17
C MET A 273 3.41 -35.08 9.79
N MET A 274 3.40 -34.95 11.11
CA MET A 274 2.23 -34.52 11.88
C MET A 274 2.03 -33.01 11.82
N SER A 275 3.10 -32.22 11.72
CA SER A 275 3.00 -30.75 11.69
C SER A 275 2.43 -30.24 10.36
N LEU A 276 2.66 -30.99 9.27
CA LEU A 276 2.08 -30.73 7.93
C LEU A 276 0.65 -31.28 7.75
N GLN A 277 0.04 -31.88 8.78
CA GLN A 277 -1.37 -32.27 8.70
C GLN A 277 -2.27 -31.04 8.70
N ILE A 278 -3.34 -31.03 7.90
CA ILE A 278 -4.23 -29.85 7.79
C ILE A 278 -4.88 -29.53 9.14
N GLN A 279 -5.17 -30.56 9.97
CA GLN A 279 -5.63 -30.36 11.36
C GLN A 279 -4.61 -29.61 12.25
N SER A 280 -3.31 -29.75 11.99
CA SER A 280 -2.23 -29.11 12.76
C SER A 280 -2.02 -27.68 12.27
N LEU A 281 -1.96 -27.50 10.94
CA LEU A 281 -1.89 -26.19 10.30
C LEU A 281 -3.11 -25.31 10.68
N ALA A 282 -4.29 -25.90 10.76
CA ALA A 282 -5.51 -25.18 11.16
C ALA A 282 -5.46 -24.63 12.60
N ARG A 283 -4.62 -25.18 13.49
CA ARG A 283 -4.42 -24.60 14.84
C ARG A 283 -3.55 -23.34 14.83
N LEU A 284 -2.73 -23.11 13.79
CA LEU A 284 -1.77 -22.01 13.77
C LEU A 284 -2.40 -20.64 14.04
N PRO A 285 -3.55 -20.23 13.46
CA PRO A 285 -4.16 -18.94 13.76
C PRO A 285 -4.50 -18.79 15.25
N ASP A 286 -5.21 -19.75 15.84
CA ASP A 286 -5.61 -19.70 17.25
C ASP A 286 -4.39 -19.69 18.19
N LEU A 287 -3.36 -20.50 17.89
CA LEU A 287 -2.10 -20.53 18.63
C LEU A 287 -1.35 -19.19 18.57
N LEU A 288 -1.38 -18.49 17.42
CA LEU A 288 -0.61 -17.26 17.20
C LEU A 288 -1.37 -15.98 17.58
N HIS A 289 -2.71 -16.04 17.64
CA HIS A 289 -3.53 -14.94 18.16
C HIS A 289 -3.60 -14.91 19.68
N GLU A 290 -3.54 -16.06 20.36
CA GLU A 290 -3.56 -16.15 21.84
C GLU A 290 -2.38 -16.98 22.41
N PRO A 291 -1.12 -16.66 22.06
CA PRO A 291 0.06 -17.51 22.32
C PRO A 291 0.36 -17.71 23.81
N THR A 292 0.03 -16.74 24.66
CA THR A 292 0.18 -16.85 26.12
C THR A 292 -0.81 -17.83 26.76
N LYS A 293 -1.97 -18.08 26.14
CA LYS A 293 -2.93 -19.12 26.58
C LYS A 293 -2.55 -20.51 26.08
N HIS A 294 -1.83 -20.58 24.96
CA HIS A 294 -1.50 -21.81 24.25
C HIS A 294 -0.01 -22.16 24.29
N ILE A 295 0.73 -21.68 25.28
CA ILE A 295 2.18 -21.76 25.30
C ILE A 295 2.70 -23.22 25.36
N ASP A 296 2.01 -24.12 26.07
CA ASP A 296 2.33 -25.56 26.11
C ASP A 296 2.05 -26.25 24.76
N ASP A 297 1.00 -25.84 24.05
CA ASP A 297 0.68 -26.33 22.69
C ASP A 297 1.73 -25.85 21.67
N ILE A 298 2.18 -24.61 21.79
CA ILE A 298 3.29 -24.04 20.99
C ILE A 298 4.58 -24.81 21.26
N LEU A 299 4.95 -25.01 22.53
CA LEU A 299 6.14 -25.78 22.92
C LEU A 299 6.09 -27.22 22.40
N THR A 300 4.96 -27.91 22.59
CA THR A 300 4.72 -29.28 22.10
C THR A 300 4.75 -29.36 20.58
N SER A 301 4.35 -28.30 19.88
CA SER A 301 4.42 -28.23 18.41
C SER A 301 5.83 -27.93 17.92
N TYR A 302 6.55 -27.01 18.56
CA TYR A 302 7.95 -26.69 18.26
C TYR A 302 8.87 -27.91 18.44
N GLN A 303 8.77 -28.60 19.58
CA GLN A 303 9.53 -29.83 19.87
C GLN A 303 9.31 -30.91 18.80
N ARG A 304 8.09 -31.02 18.26
CA ARG A 304 7.78 -31.95 17.17
C ARG A 304 8.41 -31.53 15.85
N ILE A 305 8.37 -30.23 15.54
CA ILE A 305 8.93 -29.67 14.30
C ILE A 305 10.47 -29.78 14.28
N ARG A 306 11.16 -29.60 15.42
CA ARG A 306 12.61 -29.87 15.56
C ARG A 306 12.99 -31.28 15.10
N ILE A 307 12.12 -32.28 15.32
CA ILE A 307 12.33 -33.67 14.89
C ILE A 307 11.97 -33.87 13.40
N GLU A 308 10.95 -33.16 12.90
CA GLU A 308 10.49 -33.31 11.51
C GLU A 308 11.36 -32.57 10.48
N ILE A 309 12.02 -31.46 10.86
CA ILE A 309 12.89 -30.66 9.96
C ILE A 309 14.06 -31.49 9.38
N PRO A 310 14.89 -32.19 10.18
CA PRO A 310 16.00 -33.00 9.63
C PRO A 310 15.52 -34.13 8.72
N LEU A 311 14.36 -34.73 9.02
CA LEU A 311 13.77 -35.78 8.18
C LEU A 311 13.34 -35.22 6.82
N LEU A 312 12.72 -34.04 6.81
CA LEU A 312 12.30 -33.37 5.58
C LEU A 312 13.49 -32.85 4.76
N LYS A 313 14.54 -32.36 5.42
CA LYS A 313 15.80 -31.91 4.80
C LYS A 313 16.50 -33.05 4.05
N GLY A 314 16.71 -34.20 4.70
CA GLY A 314 17.27 -35.39 4.05
C GLY A 314 16.36 -35.99 2.95
N SER A 315 15.05 -35.71 2.99
CA SER A 315 14.12 -36.07 1.91
C SER A 315 14.27 -35.19 0.68
N LEU A 316 14.51 -33.89 0.90
CA LEU A 316 14.80 -32.93 -0.16
C LEU A 316 16.15 -33.25 -0.82
N GLU A 317 17.20 -33.51 -0.04
CA GLU A 317 18.53 -33.90 -0.54
C GLU A 317 18.49 -35.18 -1.40
N LEU A 318 17.72 -36.20 -0.99
CA LEU A 318 17.49 -37.40 -1.81
C LEU A 318 16.75 -37.07 -3.11
N THR A 319 15.82 -36.11 -3.09
CA THR A 319 15.06 -35.69 -4.27
C THR A 319 15.91 -34.83 -5.22
N ASP A 320 16.80 -33.97 -4.68
CA ASP A 320 17.79 -33.21 -5.44
C ASP A 320 18.75 -34.14 -6.20
N ALA A 321 19.25 -35.20 -5.54
CA ALA A 321 20.08 -36.22 -6.18
C ALA A 321 19.34 -36.92 -7.34
N LEU A 322 18.09 -37.37 -7.12
CA LEU A 322 17.27 -38.02 -8.15
C LEU A 322 16.94 -37.10 -9.34
N VAL A 323 16.74 -35.81 -9.11
CA VAL A 323 16.55 -34.81 -10.18
C VAL A 323 17.86 -34.55 -10.94
N SER A 324 19.00 -34.58 -10.26
CA SER A 324 20.32 -34.37 -10.85
C SER A 324 20.77 -35.55 -11.72
N GLU A 325 20.45 -36.80 -11.32
CA GLU A 325 20.72 -37.99 -12.13
C GLU A 325 19.77 -38.12 -13.34
N SER A 326 18.50 -37.77 -13.19
CA SER A 326 17.48 -37.93 -14.24
C SER A 326 16.35 -36.90 -14.10
N PRO A 327 16.49 -35.69 -14.70
CA PRO A 327 15.48 -34.66 -14.63
C PRO A 327 14.26 -35.04 -15.49
N THR A 328 13.14 -35.29 -14.83
CA THR A 328 11.84 -35.56 -15.46
C THR A 328 10.81 -34.56 -14.96
N LYS A 329 9.74 -34.33 -15.73
CA LYS A 329 8.62 -33.48 -15.29
C LYS A 329 8.03 -33.91 -13.95
N GLN A 330 8.04 -35.21 -13.65
CA GLN A 330 7.54 -35.74 -12.38
C GLN A 330 8.54 -35.57 -11.23
N SER A 331 9.84 -35.82 -11.45
CA SER A 331 10.86 -35.61 -10.40
C SER A 331 11.02 -34.13 -10.03
N ILE A 332 10.92 -33.21 -10.99
CA ILE A 332 10.92 -31.75 -10.73
C ILE A 332 9.66 -31.32 -9.95
N LYS A 333 8.47 -31.83 -10.31
CA LYS A 333 7.24 -31.53 -9.54
C LYS A 333 7.30 -32.08 -8.11
N THR A 334 7.86 -33.28 -7.91
CA THR A 334 8.13 -33.83 -6.58
C THR A 334 9.11 -32.95 -5.79
N ARG A 335 10.20 -32.48 -6.41
CA ARG A 335 11.17 -31.56 -5.80
C ARG A 335 10.51 -30.28 -5.29
N ILE A 336 9.73 -29.61 -6.14
CA ILE A 336 8.98 -28.39 -5.79
C ILE A 336 8.02 -28.64 -4.61
N LEU A 337 7.36 -29.79 -4.57
CA LEU A 337 6.47 -30.17 -3.47
C LEU A 337 7.22 -30.41 -2.14
N TYR A 338 8.41 -31.02 -2.18
CA TYR A 338 9.30 -31.14 -1.01
C TYR A 338 9.81 -29.76 -0.55
N GLN A 339 10.23 -28.89 -1.48
CA GLN A 339 10.67 -27.52 -1.18
C GLN A 339 9.56 -26.69 -0.51
N GLY A 340 8.34 -26.70 -1.05
CA GLY A 340 7.20 -25.99 -0.45
C GLY A 340 6.79 -26.51 0.93
N SER A 341 6.98 -27.81 1.17
CA SER A 341 6.75 -28.42 2.48
C SER A 341 7.82 -28.02 3.50
N PHE A 342 9.08 -27.95 3.04
CA PHE A 342 10.21 -27.52 3.86
C PHE A 342 10.07 -26.04 4.24
N ALA A 343 9.68 -25.18 3.29
CA ALA A 343 9.33 -23.77 3.58
C ALA A 343 8.26 -23.66 4.68
N LEU A 344 7.13 -24.36 4.54
CA LEU A 344 6.05 -24.27 5.52
C LEU A 344 6.47 -24.79 6.91
N LEU A 345 7.25 -25.88 6.97
CA LEU A 345 7.72 -26.45 8.22
C LEU A 345 8.73 -25.53 8.93
N VAL A 346 9.70 -24.98 8.19
CA VAL A 346 10.68 -24.00 8.68
C VAL A 346 10.00 -22.69 9.12
N ALA A 347 8.98 -22.24 8.39
CA ALA A 347 8.17 -21.07 8.76
C ALA A 347 7.51 -21.26 10.14
N CYS A 348 6.81 -22.38 10.34
CA CYS A 348 6.17 -22.69 11.62
C CYS A 348 7.19 -22.78 12.77
N ALA A 349 8.37 -23.34 12.50
CA ALA A 349 9.45 -23.46 13.47
C ALA A 349 10.01 -22.11 13.90
N LEU A 350 10.37 -21.24 12.94
CA LEU A 350 10.88 -19.88 13.18
C LEU A 350 9.88 -19.04 13.97
N ILE A 351 8.59 -19.13 13.63
CA ILE A 351 7.51 -18.47 14.36
C ILE A 351 7.46 -18.99 15.81
N PHE A 352 7.26 -20.29 16.04
CA PHE A 352 7.14 -20.82 17.40
C PHE A 352 8.40 -20.60 18.25
N ASN A 353 9.59 -20.74 17.67
CA ASN A 353 10.87 -20.41 18.30
C ASN A 353 10.86 -18.96 18.82
N SER A 354 10.48 -18.02 17.96
CA SER A 354 10.41 -16.58 18.29
C SER A 354 9.41 -16.29 19.40
N TYR A 355 8.20 -16.88 19.35
CA TYR A 355 7.19 -16.71 20.40
C TYR A 355 7.61 -17.32 21.75
N LEU A 356 8.23 -18.50 21.75
CA LEU A 356 8.76 -19.13 22.97
C LEU A 356 9.85 -18.27 23.62
N ARG A 357 10.80 -17.77 22.82
CA ARG A 357 11.85 -16.83 23.27
C ARG A 357 11.27 -15.51 23.76
N ALA A 358 10.27 -14.95 23.07
CA ALA A 358 9.57 -13.74 23.49
C ALA A 358 8.81 -13.91 24.83
N CYS A 359 8.33 -15.12 25.12
CA CYS A 359 7.72 -15.49 26.41
C CYS A 359 8.76 -15.90 27.48
N GLY A 360 10.07 -15.84 27.20
CA GLY A 360 11.13 -16.19 28.15
C GLY A 360 11.37 -17.70 28.33
N LEU A 361 10.89 -18.55 27.41
CA LEU A 361 11.03 -20.00 27.43
C LEU A 361 12.14 -20.50 26.49
N ASP A 362 13.29 -19.83 26.48
CA ASP A 362 14.47 -20.26 25.71
C ASP A 362 15.17 -21.45 26.39
N ASP A 363 15.49 -22.51 25.64
CA ASP A 363 16.24 -23.68 26.15
C ASP A 363 17.77 -23.52 26.09
N GLY A 364 18.25 -22.36 25.62
CA GLY A 364 19.65 -22.00 25.46
C GLY A 364 20.21 -22.28 24.07
N ASN A 365 19.56 -23.13 23.27
CA ASN A 365 19.97 -23.47 21.90
C ASN A 365 19.08 -22.77 20.85
N MET A 366 17.97 -22.16 21.27
CA MET A 366 16.92 -21.70 20.34
C MET A 366 17.38 -20.52 19.46
N VAL A 367 18.38 -19.75 19.88
CA VAL A 367 19.03 -18.72 19.04
C VAL A 367 19.73 -19.37 17.84
N GLU A 368 20.62 -20.33 18.10
CA GLU A 368 21.37 -21.06 17.08
C GLU A 368 20.44 -21.86 16.15
N GLU A 369 19.37 -22.46 16.70
CA GLU A 369 18.34 -23.12 15.89
C GLU A 369 17.64 -22.14 14.94
N ALA A 370 17.31 -20.93 15.39
CA ALA A 370 16.69 -19.91 14.54
C ALA A 370 17.63 -19.44 13.41
N GLU A 371 18.92 -19.27 13.70
CA GLU A 371 19.94 -18.87 12.73
C GLU A 371 20.22 -19.94 11.67
N ASN A 372 20.25 -21.20 12.08
CA ASN A 372 20.33 -22.33 11.16
C ASN A 372 19.07 -22.41 10.27
N MET A 373 17.88 -22.24 10.84
CA MET A 373 16.61 -22.26 10.09
C MET A 373 16.47 -21.07 9.14
N ALA A 374 16.99 -19.89 9.50
CA ALA A 374 17.03 -18.71 8.63
C ALA A 374 18.02 -18.91 7.46
N ASN A 375 19.19 -19.52 7.71
CA ASN A 375 20.11 -19.90 6.63
C ASN A 375 19.53 -20.97 5.70
N ASP A 376 18.79 -21.95 6.24
CA ASP A 376 18.06 -22.94 5.43
C ASP A 376 16.95 -22.28 4.58
N ALA A 377 16.27 -21.23 5.09
CA ALA A 377 15.31 -20.44 4.32
C ALA A 377 15.99 -19.64 3.19
N ILE A 378 17.15 -19.01 3.44
CA ILE A 378 17.96 -18.34 2.41
C ILE A 378 18.42 -19.34 1.33
N LYS A 379 18.92 -20.52 1.75
CA LYS A 379 19.34 -21.57 0.81
C LYS A 379 18.16 -22.04 -0.06
N LEU A 380 16.99 -22.28 0.56
CA LEU A 380 15.79 -22.66 -0.17
C LEU A 380 15.37 -21.60 -1.20
N ALA A 381 15.50 -20.32 -0.85
CA ALA A 381 15.22 -19.21 -1.75
C ALA A 381 16.18 -19.15 -2.94
N HIS A 382 17.47 -19.46 -2.74
CA HIS A 382 18.42 -19.65 -3.84
C HIS A 382 18.03 -20.86 -4.70
N ASP A 383 17.85 -22.03 -4.11
CA ASP A 383 17.72 -23.31 -4.84
C ASP A 383 16.39 -23.44 -5.60
N ALA A 384 15.33 -22.76 -5.15
CA ALA A 384 14.04 -22.67 -5.83
C ALA A 384 13.93 -21.51 -6.84
N SER A 385 14.89 -20.58 -6.87
CA SER A 385 14.81 -19.35 -7.73
C SER A 385 14.61 -19.65 -9.21
N GLN A 386 15.14 -20.79 -9.67
CA GLN A 386 14.99 -21.35 -11.02
C GLN A 386 13.55 -21.72 -11.42
N TYR A 387 12.57 -21.68 -10.49
CA TYR A 387 11.15 -21.95 -10.73
C TYR A 387 10.26 -20.72 -10.47
N ARG A 388 10.84 -19.52 -10.37
CA ARG A 388 10.08 -18.26 -10.29
C ARG A 388 9.36 -17.93 -11.61
N PRO A 389 8.17 -17.32 -11.60
CA PRO A 389 7.47 -16.79 -10.43
C PRO A 389 6.58 -17.80 -9.67
N LEU A 390 5.89 -18.71 -10.38
CA LEU A 390 4.83 -19.53 -9.75
C LEU A 390 5.37 -20.78 -9.04
N GLY A 391 6.29 -21.51 -9.67
CA GLY A 391 6.85 -22.75 -9.15
C GLY A 391 7.69 -22.60 -7.87
N ALA A 392 7.95 -21.35 -7.45
CA ALA A 392 8.70 -21.02 -6.24
C ALA A 392 7.95 -20.06 -5.29
N SER A 393 6.67 -19.75 -5.55
CA SER A 393 5.91 -18.71 -4.83
C SER A 393 5.62 -19.00 -3.34
N PHE A 394 6.07 -20.16 -2.83
CA PHE A 394 6.00 -20.55 -1.42
C PHE A 394 7.19 -20.06 -0.58
N VAL A 395 8.31 -19.70 -1.22
CA VAL A 395 9.56 -19.31 -0.54
C VAL A 395 9.38 -18.15 0.47
N PRO A 396 8.57 -17.10 0.19
CA PRO A 396 8.35 -16.02 1.15
C PRO A 396 7.80 -16.51 2.51
N LEU A 397 7.12 -17.65 2.55
CA LEU A 397 6.53 -18.18 3.78
C LEU A 397 7.57 -18.46 4.87
N CYS A 398 8.77 -18.94 4.53
CA CYS A 398 9.86 -19.12 5.49
C CYS A 398 10.75 -17.88 5.65
N LEU A 399 10.90 -17.05 4.61
CA LEU A 399 11.70 -15.83 4.71
C LEU A 399 11.05 -14.75 5.58
N ILE A 400 9.71 -14.60 5.55
CA ILE A 400 8.95 -13.66 6.40
C ILE A 400 9.29 -13.82 7.89
N PRO A 401 9.19 -15.03 8.50
CA PRO A 401 9.57 -15.25 9.89
C PRO A 401 11.08 -15.43 10.11
N ALA A 402 11.89 -15.67 9.07
CA ALA A 402 13.35 -15.76 9.23
C ALA A 402 13.98 -14.43 9.67
N TRP A 403 13.42 -13.28 9.27
CA TRP A 403 13.89 -11.95 9.68
C TRP A 403 13.80 -11.77 11.21
N PRO A 404 12.61 -11.78 11.86
CA PRO A 404 12.51 -11.44 13.29
C PRO A 404 13.01 -12.54 14.25
N ALA A 405 13.34 -13.73 13.73
CA ALA A 405 13.77 -14.88 14.53
C ALA A 405 15.27 -14.84 14.92
N THR A 406 16.14 -14.24 14.11
CA THR A 406 17.55 -13.99 14.46
C THR A 406 17.78 -12.50 14.70
N ASP A 407 18.80 -12.16 15.49
CA ASP A 407 19.31 -10.80 15.66
C ASP A 407 20.64 -10.56 14.91
N ASP A 408 21.13 -11.57 14.16
CA ASP A 408 22.31 -11.45 13.31
C ASP A 408 22.03 -10.56 12.08
N VAL A 409 22.93 -9.59 11.87
CA VAL A 409 22.78 -8.54 10.86
C VAL A 409 23.01 -9.08 9.44
N GLU A 410 23.93 -10.02 9.23
CA GLU A 410 24.23 -10.59 7.92
C GLU A 410 23.09 -11.52 7.47
N ILE A 411 22.60 -12.37 8.38
CA ILE A 411 21.47 -13.26 8.11
C ILE A 411 20.21 -12.43 7.84
N ARG A 412 19.91 -11.39 8.65
CA ARG A 412 18.81 -10.46 8.34
C ARG A 412 18.97 -9.80 6.97
N GLN A 413 20.16 -9.30 6.62
CA GLN A 413 20.40 -8.68 5.30
C GLN A 413 20.19 -9.68 4.14
N ARG A 414 20.64 -10.93 4.30
CA ARG A 414 20.47 -11.98 3.28
C ARG A 414 19.02 -12.47 3.17
N VAL A 415 18.26 -12.51 4.27
CA VAL A 415 16.78 -12.71 4.23
C VAL A 415 16.10 -11.56 3.50
N VAL A 416 16.51 -10.32 3.77
CA VAL A 416 15.98 -9.11 3.10
C VAL A 416 16.22 -9.18 1.59
N GLU A 417 17.43 -9.49 1.15
CA GLU A 417 17.79 -9.60 -0.26
C GLU A 417 16.99 -10.71 -0.96
N ALA A 418 16.92 -11.90 -0.35
CA ALA A 418 16.13 -13.02 -0.86
C ALA A 418 14.64 -12.67 -1.00
N LEU A 419 14.06 -11.90 -0.07
CA LEU A 419 12.68 -11.44 -0.20
C LEU A 419 12.46 -10.50 -1.40
N ARG A 420 13.45 -9.66 -1.80
CA ARG A 420 13.29 -8.72 -2.92
C ARG A 420 13.19 -9.45 -4.23
N VAL A 421 14.13 -10.38 -4.43
CA VAL A 421 14.26 -11.22 -5.62
C VAL A 421 12.92 -11.87 -5.97
N TYR A 422 12.17 -12.32 -4.97
CA TYR A 422 10.83 -12.89 -5.16
C TYR A 422 9.72 -11.82 -5.19
N GLN A 423 9.87 -10.68 -4.50
CA GLN A 423 8.85 -9.62 -4.45
C GLN A 423 8.66 -8.97 -5.82
N ASP A 424 9.73 -8.91 -6.62
CA ASP A 424 9.73 -8.40 -8.00
C ASP A 424 8.92 -9.28 -8.98
N ASP A 425 8.62 -10.54 -8.62
CA ASP A 425 7.70 -11.40 -9.39
C ASP A 425 6.24 -10.93 -9.30
N PHE A 426 5.88 -10.29 -8.20
CA PHE A 426 4.50 -9.93 -7.83
C PHE A 426 4.47 -8.49 -7.29
N PRO A 427 4.64 -7.46 -8.16
CA PRO A 427 4.91 -6.08 -7.73
C PRO A 427 3.75 -5.47 -6.93
N ALA A 428 3.99 -5.22 -5.64
CA ALA A 428 3.02 -4.74 -4.66
C ALA A 428 2.64 -3.26 -4.84
N ALA A 429 1.86 -2.95 -5.88
CA ALA A 429 1.37 -1.61 -6.20
C ALA A 429 0.50 -0.96 -5.09
N THR A 430 -0.02 -1.72 -4.13
CA THR A 430 -0.69 -1.21 -2.92
C THR A 430 0.03 -1.59 -1.62
N GLY A 431 1.37 -1.68 -1.63
CA GLY A 431 2.17 -1.66 -0.41
C GLY A 431 2.25 -2.95 0.40
N LYS A 432 1.33 -3.91 0.18
CA LYS A 432 1.35 -5.29 0.74
C LYS A 432 2.50 -6.16 0.23
N GLY A 433 3.73 -5.67 0.31
CA GLY A 433 4.93 -6.49 0.18
C GLY A 433 5.13 -7.34 1.43
N TRP A 434 5.77 -8.50 1.29
CA TRP A 434 5.98 -9.46 2.38
C TRP A 434 6.78 -8.88 3.56
N TYR A 435 7.53 -7.81 3.32
CA TYR A 435 8.18 -7.01 4.36
C TYR A 435 7.25 -6.48 5.44
N PHE A 436 6.00 -6.13 5.11
CA PHE A 436 5.04 -5.72 6.13
C PHE A 436 4.54 -6.90 6.97
N MET A 437 4.59 -8.12 6.45
CA MET A 437 4.30 -9.33 7.21
C MET A 437 5.47 -9.65 8.17
N ALA A 438 6.72 -9.44 7.72
CA ALA A 438 7.92 -9.60 8.56
C ALA A 438 7.99 -8.52 9.68
N ARG A 439 7.84 -7.24 9.32
CA ARG A 439 7.82 -6.11 10.27
C ARG A 439 6.62 -6.14 11.22
N TRP A 440 5.47 -6.66 10.77
CA TRP A 440 4.35 -6.92 11.65
C TRP A 440 4.69 -8.00 12.70
N LEU A 441 5.26 -9.13 12.27
CA LEU A 441 5.64 -10.21 13.17
C LEU A 441 6.73 -9.78 14.17
N GLU A 442 7.71 -8.99 13.72
CA GLU A 442 8.70 -8.30 14.57
C GLU A 442 7.99 -7.49 15.68
N GLY A 443 6.99 -6.67 15.32
CA GLY A 443 6.22 -5.86 16.26
C GLY A 443 5.36 -6.66 17.25
N GLU A 444 4.71 -7.77 16.84
CA GLU A 444 3.97 -8.64 17.79
C GLU A 444 4.91 -9.31 18.79
N LEU A 445 6.09 -9.76 18.34
CA LEU A 445 7.10 -10.35 19.20
C LEU A 445 7.65 -9.33 20.20
N ASP A 446 7.90 -8.09 19.79
CA ASP A 446 8.33 -7.01 20.68
C ASP A 446 7.28 -6.59 21.70
N ARG A 447 5.98 -6.61 21.34
CA ARG A 447 4.90 -6.43 22.30
C ARG A 447 4.88 -7.52 23.37
N ILE A 448 5.12 -8.77 22.99
CA ILE A 448 5.14 -9.92 23.90
C ILE A 448 6.38 -9.89 24.79
N ARG A 449 7.57 -9.61 24.23
CA ARG A 449 8.81 -9.32 24.98
C ARG A 449 8.60 -8.19 26.00
N SER A 450 7.76 -7.20 25.68
CA SER A 450 7.38 -6.08 26.55
C SER A 450 6.25 -6.39 27.55
N GLY A 451 5.73 -7.62 27.60
CA GLY A 451 4.63 -8.02 28.49
C GLY A 451 3.25 -7.46 28.12
N LEU A 452 3.09 -6.81 26.96
CA LEU A 452 1.85 -6.18 26.51
C LEU A 452 0.88 -7.13 25.78
N GLY A 453 1.32 -8.36 25.51
CA GLY A 453 0.57 -9.37 24.78
C GLY A 453 0.36 -9.04 23.28
N PRO A 454 -0.27 -9.95 22.53
CA PRO A 454 -0.59 -9.74 21.12
C PRO A 454 -1.48 -8.49 20.92
N SER A 455 -1.48 -7.93 19.71
CA SER A 455 -2.30 -6.76 19.38
C SER A 455 -3.81 -7.05 19.50
N PRO A 456 -4.64 -6.08 19.96
CA PRO A 456 -6.09 -6.24 20.01
C PRO A 456 -6.72 -6.52 18.64
N MET A 457 -7.75 -7.39 18.62
CA MET A 457 -8.49 -7.75 17.39
C MET A 457 -9.08 -6.54 16.65
N GLU A 458 -9.43 -5.47 17.38
CA GLU A 458 -9.97 -4.22 16.82
C GLU A 458 -8.97 -3.48 15.93
N ASP A 459 -7.66 -3.64 16.16
CA ASP A 459 -6.62 -2.96 15.38
C ASP A 459 -6.29 -3.68 14.07
N TYR A 460 -6.57 -4.99 13.97
CA TYR A 460 -6.45 -5.73 12.70
C TYR A 460 -7.38 -5.15 11.63
N GLY A 461 -8.59 -4.74 12.01
CA GLY A 461 -9.54 -4.07 11.11
C GLY A 461 -9.13 -2.65 10.66
N LYS A 462 -8.06 -2.09 11.24
CA LYS A 462 -7.53 -0.74 10.94
C LYS A 462 -6.22 -0.79 10.14
N ARG A 463 -5.69 -1.99 9.83
CA ARG A 463 -4.36 -2.18 9.21
C ARG A 463 -4.29 -1.65 7.77
N GLN A 464 -3.67 -0.49 7.61
CA GLN A 464 -2.98 -0.16 6.37
C GLN A 464 -1.62 -0.87 6.37
N TRP A 465 -1.34 -1.59 5.30
CA TRP A 465 -0.04 -2.20 5.05
C TRP A 465 0.75 -1.16 4.25
N GLY A 466 1.89 -0.69 4.80
CA GLY A 466 2.59 0.53 4.36
C GLY A 466 3.28 0.42 3.01
N THR A 467 4.35 1.20 2.76
CA THR A 467 5.15 1.02 1.53
C THR A 467 6.64 1.11 1.83
N VAL A 468 7.36 0.01 1.57
CA VAL A 468 8.83 -0.04 1.61
C VAL A 468 9.38 0.69 0.39
N ILE A 469 10.47 1.44 0.60
CA ILE A 469 11.18 2.16 -0.45
C ILE A 469 12.65 1.76 -0.38
N LEU A 470 13.34 1.68 -1.52
CA LEU A 470 14.80 1.49 -1.55
C LEU A 470 15.49 2.85 -1.63
N ASP A 471 16.63 3.01 -0.95
CA ASP A 471 17.46 4.21 -1.09
C ASP A 471 18.23 4.21 -2.42
N GLY A 472 18.94 5.30 -2.72
CA GLY A 472 19.76 5.44 -3.92
C GLY A 472 20.98 4.51 -4.00
N LYS A 473 21.16 3.60 -3.04
CA LYS A 473 22.21 2.56 -2.98
C LYS A 473 21.62 1.14 -2.94
N GLY A 474 20.29 0.99 -2.91
CA GLY A 474 19.62 -0.30 -2.76
C GLY A 474 19.50 -0.80 -1.32
N ASN A 475 19.72 0.03 -0.29
CA ASN A 475 19.36 -0.31 1.08
C ASN A 475 17.84 -0.21 1.27
N MET A 476 17.29 -0.92 2.25
CA MET A 476 15.85 -0.90 2.50
C MET A 476 15.46 0.16 3.52
N MET A 477 14.45 0.95 3.18
CA MET A 477 13.81 1.88 4.10
C MET A 477 12.38 1.43 4.39
N CYS A 478 12.13 1.08 5.65
CA CYS A 478 10.79 0.92 6.19
C CYS A 478 10.46 2.19 6.98
N ASP A 479 9.34 2.84 6.67
CA ASP A 479 8.81 4.05 7.30
C ASP A 479 9.69 5.32 7.31
N GLY A 480 10.97 5.21 6.94
CA GLY A 480 11.92 6.32 6.77
C GLY A 480 13.34 6.00 7.26
N GLU A 481 13.54 4.88 7.95
CA GLU A 481 14.83 4.49 8.53
C GLU A 481 15.59 3.53 7.62
N THR A 482 16.88 3.80 7.39
CA THR A 482 17.75 2.96 6.55
C THR A 482 18.36 1.82 7.38
N LEU A 483 18.16 0.58 6.97
CA LEU A 483 18.85 -0.57 7.57
C LEU A 483 20.32 -0.60 7.11
N THR A 484 21.23 -0.14 7.98
CA THR A 484 22.69 -0.21 7.81
C THR A 484 23.37 -1.08 8.86
N SER A 485 24.51 -1.67 8.52
CA SER A 485 25.12 -2.83 9.22
C SER A 485 25.70 -2.60 10.64
N GLU A 486 25.44 -1.45 11.27
CA GLU A 486 26.05 -1.07 12.56
C GLU A 486 24.99 -0.63 13.58
N MET A 487 24.27 -1.58 14.21
CA MET A 487 23.35 -1.26 15.31
C MET A 487 23.25 -2.29 16.45
N VAL A 488 24.40 -2.78 16.88
CA VAL A 488 24.64 -3.32 18.23
C VAL A 488 25.94 -2.64 18.70
N PRO A 489 26.05 -1.98 19.89
CA PRO A 489 25.34 -2.29 21.14
C PRO A 489 24.84 -1.10 22.02
N ARG A 490 24.13 -1.46 23.11
CA ARG A 490 24.19 -0.87 24.47
C ARG A 490 24.28 0.67 24.66
N SER A 491 23.15 1.23 25.12
CA SER A 491 23.03 2.19 26.24
C SER A 491 23.82 3.51 26.27
N ARG A 492 23.06 4.62 26.38
CA ARG A 492 23.41 5.99 26.81
C ARG A 492 24.09 6.93 25.78
N ALA A 493 23.45 8.10 25.64
CA ALA A 493 24.04 9.45 25.70
C ALA A 493 24.82 10.07 24.51
N TRP A 494 24.15 11.06 23.89
CA TRP A 494 24.66 12.37 23.43
C TRP A 494 25.55 12.49 22.16
N TYR A 495 25.40 13.69 21.55
CA TYR A 495 26.25 14.41 20.58
C TYR A 495 26.39 13.98 19.10
N CYS A 496 26.40 15.02 18.26
CA CYS A 496 26.75 15.08 16.83
C CYS A 496 28.08 15.87 16.72
N PRO A 497 28.95 15.66 15.70
CA PRO A 497 28.96 16.60 14.56
C PRO A 497 29.51 16.09 13.19
N CYS A 498 28.96 16.62 12.07
CA CYS A 498 29.66 16.97 10.80
C CYS A 498 30.36 15.86 9.93
N SER A 499 30.65 15.99 8.62
CA SER A 499 30.19 16.86 7.50
C SER A 499 30.81 16.39 6.14
N CYS A 500 30.43 17.04 5.02
CA CYS A 500 31.18 17.25 3.75
C CYS A 500 30.97 16.37 2.47
N MET A 501 30.46 17.05 1.42
CA MET A 501 30.75 16.93 -0.06
C MET A 501 30.42 15.62 -0.84
N GLY A 502 30.10 15.65 -2.15
CA GLY A 502 29.80 16.77 -3.07
C GLY A 502 29.87 16.42 -4.58
N GLY A 503 29.20 17.20 -5.46
CA GLY A 503 29.27 17.17 -6.96
C GLY A 503 28.12 16.40 -7.67
N SER A 504 27.42 16.86 -8.73
CA SER A 504 27.70 17.61 -9.98
C SER A 504 27.82 16.69 -11.22
N SER A 505 27.35 17.00 -12.45
CA SER A 505 26.39 18.02 -12.97
C SER A 505 26.07 17.75 -14.49
N ASP A 506 25.08 18.48 -15.06
CA ASP A 506 24.83 18.75 -16.52
C ASP A 506 24.43 17.56 -17.44
N GLY A 507 23.69 17.65 -18.57
CA GLY A 507 22.98 18.71 -19.35
C GLY A 507 22.24 18.05 -20.58
N GLU A 508 21.54 18.69 -21.53
CA GLU A 508 21.09 20.10 -21.68
C GLU A 508 19.88 20.30 -22.67
N GLN A 509 19.98 21.13 -23.75
CA GLN A 509 18.93 21.70 -24.65
C GLN A 509 18.78 20.98 -26.03
N GLU A 510 17.87 21.21 -27.01
CA GLU A 510 16.60 21.97 -27.30
C GLU A 510 15.92 21.24 -28.54
N HIS A 511 14.99 21.68 -29.44
CA HIS A 511 14.36 22.94 -29.88
C HIS A 511 12.93 22.70 -30.49
N HIS A 512 12.22 23.74 -30.98
CA HIS A 512 10.83 23.73 -31.47
C HIS A 512 10.59 23.97 -32.99
N GLN A 513 9.41 23.56 -33.51
CA GLN A 513 8.65 24.25 -34.59
C GLN A 513 7.16 23.82 -34.64
N HIS A 514 6.27 24.66 -35.20
CA HIS A 514 4.79 24.59 -35.19
C HIS A 514 4.20 25.40 -36.38
N PRO A 515 2.86 25.40 -36.68
CA PRO A 515 1.82 24.35 -36.64
C PRO A 515 1.08 24.25 -38.04
N PRO A 516 -0.09 23.60 -38.19
CA PRO A 516 -1.39 24.29 -38.00
C PRO A 516 -2.52 23.41 -37.40
N ILE A 517 -3.80 23.85 -37.49
CA ILE A 517 -4.92 23.47 -36.60
C ILE A 517 -6.11 22.82 -37.36
N ALA A 518 -6.72 21.75 -36.81
CA ALA A 518 -8.19 21.51 -36.83
C ALA A 518 -8.65 20.30 -35.95
N GLU A 519 -9.94 20.34 -35.54
CA GLU A 519 -10.79 19.27 -34.95
C GLU A 519 -10.51 18.75 -33.51
N ARG A 520 -11.58 18.27 -32.84
CA ARG A 520 -11.62 17.84 -31.42
C ARG A 520 -12.15 16.40 -31.26
N PRO A 521 -11.40 15.46 -30.65
CA PRO A 521 -11.89 14.15 -30.19
C PRO A 521 -12.41 14.18 -28.72
N PRO A 522 -13.11 13.12 -28.25
CA PRO A 522 -13.76 13.09 -26.93
C PRO A 522 -12.84 12.72 -25.75
N VAL A 523 -13.35 12.91 -24.53
CA VAL A 523 -12.64 12.72 -23.25
C VAL A 523 -12.39 11.24 -22.94
N ASP A 524 -11.12 10.85 -22.70
CA ASP A 524 -10.77 9.47 -22.31
C ASP A 524 -10.72 9.28 -20.78
N ALA A 525 -11.48 8.29 -20.29
CA ALA A 525 -11.61 7.95 -18.88
C ALA A 525 -10.50 6.99 -18.42
N ASN A 526 -9.22 7.40 -18.50
CA ASN A 526 -8.08 6.53 -18.21
C ASN A 526 -6.85 7.27 -17.65
N ASN A 527 -6.96 7.84 -16.45
CA ASN A 527 -5.79 8.35 -15.73
C ASN A 527 -5.82 7.87 -14.26
N GLY A 528 -5.00 6.87 -13.94
CA GLY A 528 -4.70 6.53 -12.54
C GLY A 528 -3.56 7.43 -12.06
N TYR A 529 -3.65 7.94 -10.83
CA TYR A 529 -2.72 8.93 -10.30
C TYR A 529 -1.24 8.47 -10.34
N GLN A 530 -0.55 8.83 -11.42
CA GLN A 530 0.85 9.20 -11.31
C GLN A 530 0.89 10.49 -10.49
N THR A 531 1.27 10.40 -9.22
CA THR A 531 1.80 11.57 -8.49
C THR A 531 3.18 11.89 -9.05
N ARG A 532 3.19 12.42 -10.29
CA ARG A 532 4.29 13.23 -10.79
C ARG A 532 4.47 14.33 -9.72
N PRO A 533 5.67 14.55 -9.15
CA PRO A 533 5.85 15.72 -8.31
C PRO A 533 5.38 16.93 -9.12
N PRO A 534 4.61 17.86 -8.53
CA PRO A 534 4.04 18.96 -9.28
C PRO A 534 5.17 19.70 -10.01
N PRO A 535 4.92 20.24 -11.22
CA PRO A 535 5.80 21.25 -11.77
C PRO A 535 5.75 22.44 -10.80
N VAL A 536 6.70 22.47 -9.86
CA VAL A 536 6.88 23.60 -8.95
C VAL A 536 7.01 24.83 -9.84
N SER A 537 6.20 25.86 -9.57
CA SER A 537 6.39 27.14 -10.23
C SER A 537 7.86 27.52 -10.09
N HIS A 538 8.52 27.92 -11.18
CA HIS A 538 9.96 28.15 -11.15
C HIS A 538 10.36 29.35 -10.25
N GLY A 539 9.37 30.10 -9.75
CA GLY A 539 9.47 31.02 -8.62
C GLY A 539 8.56 30.62 -7.43
N TYR A 540 8.87 31.18 -6.27
CA TYR A 540 8.26 30.91 -4.96
C TYR A 540 6.80 31.40 -4.83
N MET A 541 6.08 30.86 -3.84
CA MET A 541 4.86 31.48 -3.34
C MET A 541 5.18 32.79 -2.60
N ASN A 542 4.37 33.82 -2.82
CA ASN A 542 4.27 34.99 -1.95
C ASN A 542 2.76 35.24 -1.80
N GLY A 543 2.14 34.53 -0.85
CA GLY A 543 0.68 34.42 -0.72
C GLY A 543 0.10 35.28 0.41
N VAL A 544 -1.16 35.68 0.34
CA VAL A 544 -1.81 36.44 1.43
C VAL A 544 -3.14 35.82 1.83
N TYR A 545 -3.46 35.86 3.12
CA TYR A 545 -4.85 35.69 3.55
C TYR A 545 -5.60 37.02 3.41
N TYR A 546 -6.84 36.94 2.91
CA TYR A 546 -7.77 38.06 2.76
C TYR A 546 -9.03 37.78 3.60
N PRO A 547 -9.18 38.39 4.79
CA PRO A 547 -10.39 38.28 5.60
C PRO A 547 -11.58 39.04 5.01
N SER A 548 -12.70 38.34 4.78
CA SER A 548 -13.87 38.91 4.11
C SER A 548 -14.51 40.07 4.88
N TRP A 549 -14.43 40.08 6.22
CA TRP A 549 -14.95 41.15 7.06
C TRP A 549 -14.23 42.50 6.86
N LEU A 550 -13.06 42.54 6.24
CA LEU A 550 -12.33 43.79 6.01
C LEU A 550 -12.94 44.67 4.90
N VAL A 551 -13.94 44.18 4.16
CA VAL A 551 -14.80 45.02 3.30
C VAL A 551 -15.59 46.09 4.07
N TYR A 552 -15.74 45.97 5.39
CA TYR A 552 -16.35 47.01 6.24
C TYR A 552 -15.35 48.10 6.70
N LYS A 553 -14.03 47.86 6.57
CA LYS A 553 -12.98 48.89 6.66
C LYS A 553 -12.64 49.49 5.27
N ASP A 554 -13.47 49.24 4.26
CA ASP A 554 -13.22 49.51 2.83
C ASP A 554 -11.92 48.91 2.26
N LYS A 555 -11.30 47.95 2.97
CA LYS A 555 -10.16 47.16 2.51
C LYS A 555 -10.66 45.98 1.65
N THR A 556 -11.11 46.28 0.44
CA THR A 556 -11.66 45.28 -0.52
C THR A 556 -10.57 44.41 -1.16
N PRO A 557 -10.90 43.31 -1.87
CA PRO A 557 -9.90 42.51 -2.60
C PRO A 557 -9.03 43.33 -3.56
N ALA A 558 -9.59 44.37 -4.21
CA ALA A 558 -8.84 45.27 -5.08
C ALA A 558 -7.81 46.18 -4.37
N THR A 559 -7.76 46.19 -3.03
CA THR A 559 -6.73 46.93 -2.27
C THR A 559 -5.42 46.16 -2.08
N LEU A 560 -5.36 44.88 -2.46
CA LEU A 560 -4.16 44.05 -2.38
C LEU A 560 -3.12 44.42 -3.45
N ASP A 561 -1.83 44.41 -3.09
CA ASP A 561 -0.73 44.58 -4.04
C ASP A 561 -0.51 43.32 -4.90
N VAL A 562 -1.37 43.18 -5.91
CA VAL A 562 -1.37 42.06 -6.86
C VAL A 562 -0.09 41.95 -7.69
N ALA A 563 0.82 42.94 -7.69
CA ALA A 563 2.11 42.84 -8.38
C ALA A 563 3.13 42.03 -7.57
N ASN A 564 3.07 42.09 -6.23
CA ASN A 564 3.95 41.34 -5.34
C ASN A 564 3.37 39.99 -4.86
N ILE A 565 2.08 39.75 -5.09
CA ILE A 565 1.34 38.56 -4.63
C ILE A 565 1.21 37.51 -5.74
N THR A 566 1.31 36.21 -5.38
CA THR A 566 0.98 35.09 -6.29
C THR A 566 -0.25 34.28 -5.88
N HIS A 567 -0.60 34.26 -4.58
CA HIS A 567 -1.73 33.48 -4.05
C HIS A 567 -2.57 34.33 -3.09
N ILE A 568 -3.90 34.18 -3.12
CA ILE A 568 -4.85 34.83 -2.20
C ILE A 568 -5.75 33.76 -1.58
N PHE A 569 -5.69 33.63 -0.26
CA PHE A 569 -6.52 32.73 0.56
C PHE A 569 -7.69 33.53 1.15
N TYR A 570 -8.90 33.32 0.64
CA TYR A 570 -10.11 33.99 1.11
C TYR A 570 -10.55 33.41 2.47
N ALA A 571 -10.51 34.22 3.52
CA ALA A 571 -10.76 33.82 4.91
C ALA A 571 -12.09 34.41 5.42
N PHE A 572 -13.01 33.66 6.01
CA PHE A 572 -13.11 32.20 6.08
C PHE A 572 -14.54 31.79 5.75
N VAL A 573 -14.72 30.63 5.12
CA VAL A 573 -16.03 29.97 5.07
C VAL A 573 -16.09 28.93 6.18
N GLY A 574 -17.12 29.02 7.00
CA GLY A 574 -17.33 28.16 8.16
C GLY A 574 -17.87 26.77 7.82
N VAL A 575 -17.99 25.94 8.85
CA VAL A 575 -18.44 24.54 8.72
C VAL A 575 -19.47 24.14 9.78
N ASN A 576 -20.30 23.17 9.43
CA ASN A 576 -21.23 22.48 10.33
C ASN A 576 -20.75 21.04 10.59
N GLU A 577 -21.18 20.44 11.69
CA GLU A 577 -20.79 19.08 12.11
C GLU A 577 -21.18 17.97 11.11
N ASN A 578 -22.17 18.23 10.26
CA ASN A 578 -22.57 17.33 9.17
C ASN A 578 -21.73 17.49 7.89
N GLY A 579 -20.73 18.39 7.90
CA GLY A 579 -19.88 18.72 6.76
C GLY A 579 -20.48 19.72 5.76
N SER A 580 -21.65 20.31 6.00
CA SER A 580 -22.10 21.43 5.15
C SER A 580 -21.32 22.70 5.47
N LEU A 581 -21.09 23.53 4.44
CA LEU A 581 -20.52 24.86 4.61
C LEU A 581 -21.51 25.79 5.32
N ARG A 582 -20.97 26.81 5.99
CA ARG A 582 -21.70 27.86 6.70
C ARG A 582 -21.06 29.21 6.37
N TRP A 583 -21.82 30.19 5.91
CA TRP A 583 -21.30 31.55 5.82
C TRP A 583 -21.05 32.09 7.23
N ILE A 584 -19.90 32.73 7.44
CA ILE A 584 -19.61 33.43 8.69
C ILE A 584 -20.23 34.84 8.61
N ASP A 585 -20.12 35.49 7.45
CA ASP A 585 -20.88 36.69 7.10
C ASP A 585 -21.38 36.61 5.64
N GLU A 586 -22.60 36.09 5.47
CA GLU A 586 -23.25 36.00 4.15
C GLU A 586 -23.42 37.38 3.48
N HIS A 587 -23.50 38.47 4.26
CA HIS A 587 -23.63 39.82 3.71
C HIS A 587 -22.30 40.28 3.08
N ALA A 588 -21.17 40.14 3.78
CA ALA A 588 -19.85 40.41 3.22
C ALA A 588 -19.51 39.46 2.06
N ASP A 589 -19.79 38.17 2.22
CA ASP A 589 -19.42 37.13 1.26
C ASP A 589 -20.20 37.24 -0.07
N LEU A 590 -21.52 37.53 -0.01
CA LEU A 590 -22.44 37.38 -1.16
C LEU A 590 -23.28 38.62 -1.54
N ILE A 591 -23.50 39.60 -0.64
CA ILE A 591 -24.59 40.60 -0.81
C ILE A 591 -24.08 42.04 -0.95
N LYS A 592 -23.12 42.46 -0.13
CA LYS A 592 -22.55 43.81 -0.13
C LYS A 592 -21.95 44.14 -1.49
N ASP A 593 -22.11 45.38 -1.94
CA ASP A 593 -21.38 45.87 -3.11
C ASP A 593 -19.89 46.02 -2.76
N VAL A 594 -19.06 45.23 -3.43
CA VAL A 594 -17.60 45.16 -3.25
C VAL A 594 -16.95 45.21 -4.63
N ASP A 595 -16.08 46.19 -4.88
CA ASP A 595 -15.39 46.40 -6.17
C ASP A 595 -16.32 46.46 -7.41
N GLY A 596 -17.60 46.78 -7.23
CA GLY A 596 -18.63 46.76 -8.28
C GLY A 596 -19.15 45.36 -8.65
N GLU A 597 -19.02 44.40 -7.75
CA GLU A 597 -19.59 43.04 -7.79
C GLU A 597 -20.44 42.80 -6.52
N LYS A 598 -21.28 41.76 -6.50
CA LYS A 598 -22.08 41.39 -5.33
C LYS A 598 -21.37 40.36 -4.46
N GLY A 599 -20.91 40.79 -3.29
CA GLY A 599 -20.15 40.00 -2.35
C GLY A 599 -18.65 39.90 -2.68
N ALA A 600 -17.83 39.79 -1.63
CA ALA A 600 -16.38 39.75 -1.76
C ALA A 600 -15.86 38.51 -2.54
N LEU A 601 -16.63 37.41 -2.60
CA LEU A 601 -16.30 36.25 -3.46
C LEU A 601 -16.39 36.57 -4.96
N HIS A 602 -17.40 37.34 -5.38
CA HIS A 602 -17.48 37.79 -6.78
C HIS A 602 -16.43 38.86 -7.10
N ALA A 603 -16.11 39.74 -6.14
CA ALA A 603 -15.01 40.71 -6.25
C ALA A 603 -13.64 40.03 -6.40
N LEU A 604 -13.33 39.01 -5.59
CA LEU A 604 -12.10 38.22 -5.74
C LEU A 604 -12.06 37.48 -7.10
N ALA A 605 -13.19 36.90 -7.52
CA ALA A 605 -13.31 36.28 -8.83
C ALA A 605 -13.12 37.30 -9.98
N LYS A 606 -13.42 38.59 -9.78
CA LYS A 606 -13.14 39.68 -10.73
C LYS A 606 -11.67 40.07 -10.73
N LEU A 607 -11.06 40.22 -9.56
CA LEU A 607 -9.64 40.52 -9.40
C LEU A 607 -8.75 39.50 -10.15
N LYS A 608 -9.07 38.20 -10.02
CA LYS A 608 -8.41 37.12 -10.77
C LYS A 608 -8.60 37.20 -12.29
N ARG A 609 -9.79 37.59 -12.78
CA ARG A 609 -10.02 37.80 -14.23
C ARG A 609 -9.18 38.95 -14.78
N GLN A 610 -8.84 39.94 -13.95
CA GLN A 610 -7.99 41.07 -14.30
C GLN A 610 -6.49 40.76 -14.13
N ASN A 611 -6.14 39.79 -13.28
CA ASN A 611 -4.77 39.43 -12.91
C ASN A 611 -4.57 37.90 -13.03
N PRO A 612 -4.39 37.35 -14.25
CA PRO A 612 -4.44 35.89 -14.47
C PRO A 612 -3.29 35.08 -13.85
N HIS A 613 -2.25 35.74 -13.33
CA HIS A 613 -1.17 35.10 -12.57
C HIS A 613 -1.58 34.72 -11.13
N LEU A 614 -2.62 35.36 -10.58
CA LEU A 614 -3.09 35.11 -9.22
C LEU A 614 -3.78 33.76 -9.10
N LYS A 615 -3.47 33.06 -8.01
CA LYS A 615 -4.22 31.89 -7.53
C LYS A 615 -5.15 32.28 -6.41
N THR A 616 -6.45 32.04 -6.57
CA THR A 616 -7.47 32.33 -5.56
C THR A 616 -7.97 31.04 -4.92
N ILE A 617 -7.77 30.92 -3.62
CA ILE A 617 -8.08 29.74 -2.82
C ILE A 617 -9.08 30.18 -1.75
N VAL A 618 -10.07 29.36 -1.41
CA VAL A 618 -10.94 29.63 -0.25
C VAL A 618 -10.49 28.85 0.96
N SER A 619 -10.28 29.52 2.08
CA SER A 619 -9.92 28.90 3.35
C SER A 619 -11.17 28.59 4.18
N ILE A 620 -11.18 27.38 4.74
CA ILE A 620 -12.29 26.78 5.46
C ILE A 620 -11.88 26.60 6.91
N GLY A 621 -12.60 27.23 7.84
CA GLY A 621 -12.32 27.15 9.28
C GLY A 621 -11.67 28.40 9.87
N GLY A 622 -10.40 28.27 10.29
CA GLY A 622 -9.67 29.23 11.12
C GLY A 622 -10.03 29.15 12.60
N GLY A 623 -9.23 29.77 13.47
CA GLY A 623 -9.32 29.67 14.93
C GLY A 623 -10.69 29.99 15.54
N ALA A 624 -11.48 30.84 14.88
CA ALA A 624 -12.83 31.20 15.34
C ALA A 624 -13.91 30.15 15.03
N ASP A 625 -13.75 29.30 13.99
CA ASP A 625 -14.77 28.32 13.58
C ASP A 625 -14.25 26.87 13.44
N SER A 626 -13.14 26.55 14.10
CA SER A 626 -12.53 25.22 14.04
C SER A 626 -13.19 24.15 14.94
N LYS A 627 -14.20 24.52 15.74
CA LYS A 627 -14.81 23.63 16.75
C LYS A 627 -15.51 22.41 16.13
N GLN A 628 -16.14 22.58 14.96
CA GLN A 628 -17.00 21.60 14.31
C GLN A 628 -16.19 20.54 13.52
N PHE A 629 -14.89 20.78 13.28
CA PHE A 629 -14.05 19.84 12.53
C PHE A 629 -13.94 18.47 13.20
N CYS A 630 -13.84 18.39 14.53
CA CYS A 630 -13.73 17.11 15.23
C CYS A 630 -14.91 16.18 14.88
N THR A 631 -16.14 16.69 14.94
CA THR A 631 -17.35 15.92 14.61
C THR A 631 -17.45 15.58 13.12
N LEU A 632 -17.18 16.54 12.22
CA LEU A 632 -17.32 16.31 10.77
C LEU A 632 -16.19 15.45 10.19
N ALA A 633 -14.98 15.55 10.74
CA ALA A 633 -13.80 14.81 10.27
C ALA A 633 -13.86 13.34 10.70
N ALA A 634 -14.35 13.03 11.90
CA ALA A 634 -14.60 11.64 12.31
C ALA A 634 -15.64 10.95 11.39
N SER A 635 -16.70 11.67 11.03
CA SER A 635 -17.79 11.17 10.17
C SER A 635 -17.37 11.05 8.70
N HIS A 636 -17.41 9.84 8.12
CA HIS A 636 -17.21 9.65 6.68
C HIS A 636 -18.21 10.45 5.83
N ASN A 637 -19.47 10.54 6.27
CA ASN A 637 -20.47 11.36 5.60
C ASN A 637 -20.20 12.87 5.77
N GLY A 638 -19.65 13.29 6.91
CA GLY A 638 -19.20 14.67 7.15
C GLY A 638 -18.09 15.07 6.18
N ARG A 639 -16.99 14.28 6.14
CA ARG A 639 -15.90 14.48 5.19
C ARG A 639 -16.37 14.53 3.73
N GLN A 640 -17.20 13.58 3.30
CA GLN A 640 -17.72 13.56 1.93
C GLN A 640 -18.68 14.72 1.61
N THR A 641 -19.43 15.21 2.59
CA THR A 641 -20.30 16.38 2.41
C THR A 641 -19.44 17.63 2.24
N LEU A 642 -18.42 17.82 3.09
CA LEU A 642 -17.54 18.98 3.01
C LEU A 642 -16.75 19.00 1.69
N ALA A 643 -16.16 17.87 1.31
CA ALA A 643 -15.48 17.69 0.03
C ALA A 643 -16.35 18.13 -1.17
N LYS A 644 -17.60 17.63 -1.25
CA LYS A 644 -18.53 18.01 -2.34
C LYS A 644 -18.88 19.50 -2.30
N GLN A 645 -19.09 20.07 -1.11
CA GLN A 645 -19.43 21.49 -0.96
C GLN A 645 -18.27 22.42 -1.35
N VAL A 646 -17.03 22.15 -0.91
CA VAL A 646 -15.87 22.96 -1.31
C VAL A 646 -15.58 22.85 -2.81
N ARG A 647 -15.85 21.68 -3.42
CA ARG A 647 -15.76 21.52 -4.87
C ARG A 647 -16.79 22.39 -5.61
N HIS A 648 -18.06 22.35 -5.20
CA HIS A 648 -19.09 23.23 -5.75
C HIS A 648 -18.77 24.72 -5.56
N LEU A 649 -18.13 25.08 -4.44
CA LEU A 649 -17.69 26.45 -4.16
C LEU A 649 -16.59 26.91 -5.14
N CYS A 650 -15.60 26.05 -5.41
CA CYS A 650 -14.57 26.29 -6.42
C CYS A 650 -15.17 26.44 -7.83
N ASP A 651 -16.03 25.51 -8.24
CA ASP A 651 -16.70 25.55 -9.56
C ASP A 651 -17.58 26.80 -9.72
N ARG A 652 -18.21 27.30 -8.65
CA ARG A 652 -19.08 28.48 -8.66
C ARG A 652 -18.29 29.78 -8.82
N TYR A 653 -17.25 30.00 -8.01
CA TYR A 653 -16.49 31.26 -7.97
C TYR A 653 -15.20 31.25 -8.80
N LYS A 654 -14.91 30.14 -9.50
CA LYS A 654 -13.70 29.94 -10.33
C LYS A 654 -12.39 30.09 -9.55
N LEU A 655 -12.41 29.63 -8.30
CA LEU A 655 -11.25 29.49 -7.44
C LEU A 655 -10.32 28.40 -8.00
N ASP A 656 -9.01 28.54 -7.75
CA ASP A 656 -8.02 27.51 -8.07
C ASP A 656 -7.96 26.41 -7.02
N GLY A 657 -8.64 26.51 -5.88
CA GLY A 657 -8.56 25.49 -4.84
C GLY A 657 -9.21 25.82 -3.50
N VAL A 658 -8.95 24.95 -2.52
CA VAL A 658 -9.39 25.08 -1.13
C VAL A 658 -8.21 24.98 -0.17
N ASP A 659 -8.27 25.71 0.93
CA ASP A 659 -7.39 25.62 2.07
C ASP A 659 -8.21 25.11 3.27
N ILE A 660 -7.69 24.12 4.02
CA ILE A 660 -8.36 23.64 5.24
C ILE A 660 -7.54 24.06 6.45
N ASP A 661 -8.15 24.91 7.27
CA ASP A 661 -7.55 25.51 8.46
C ASP A 661 -8.31 25.02 9.70
N TRP A 662 -7.92 23.86 10.21
CA TRP A 662 -8.42 23.31 11.47
C TRP A 662 -7.44 23.66 12.60
N GLU A 663 -7.90 24.51 13.50
CA GLU A 663 -7.19 24.92 14.72
C GLU A 663 -7.79 24.30 16.00
N HIS A 664 -7.24 23.21 16.55
CA HIS A 664 -6.34 22.23 15.94
C HIS A 664 -6.79 20.81 16.32
N PRO A 665 -6.37 19.76 15.59
CA PRO A 665 -6.51 18.36 16.03
C PRO A 665 -5.78 18.12 17.36
N LYS A 666 -6.51 17.66 18.39
CA LYS A 666 -6.05 17.61 19.79
C LYS A 666 -5.38 16.30 20.20
N ASN A 667 -5.48 15.28 19.36
CA ASN A 667 -4.99 13.93 19.62
C ASN A 667 -4.81 13.17 18.30
N THR A 668 -4.17 12.00 18.37
CA THR A 668 -3.82 11.19 17.19
C THR A 668 -5.04 10.67 16.42
N GLN A 669 -6.20 10.49 17.06
CA GLN A 669 -7.43 10.11 16.35
C GLN A 669 -7.96 11.28 15.51
N GLU A 670 -8.04 12.48 16.09
CA GLU A 670 -8.40 13.70 15.34
C GLU A 670 -7.42 13.98 14.20
N GLY A 671 -6.12 13.76 14.40
CA GLY A 671 -5.11 13.90 13.33
C GLY A 671 -5.25 12.86 12.22
N HIS A 672 -5.56 11.60 12.55
CA HIS A 672 -5.92 10.58 11.54
C HIS A 672 -7.19 10.98 10.76
N ASP A 673 -8.20 11.53 11.44
CA ASP A 673 -9.44 11.97 10.81
C ASP A 673 -9.26 13.24 9.96
N TYR A 674 -8.31 14.11 10.32
CA TYR A 674 -7.89 15.25 9.49
C TYR A 674 -7.24 14.79 8.18
N VAL A 675 -6.32 13.83 8.23
CA VAL A 675 -5.72 13.23 7.04
C VAL A 675 -6.79 12.60 6.13
N LYS A 676 -7.79 11.92 6.71
CA LYS A 676 -8.94 11.41 5.94
C LYS A 676 -9.79 12.53 5.33
N LEU A 677 -9.92 13.69 5.98
CA LEU A 677 -10.65 14.85 5.44
C LEU A 677 -9.90 15.45 4.24
N LEU A 678 -8.59 15.66 4.36
CA LEU A 678 -7.74 16.10 3.26
C LEU A 678 -7.77 15.11 2.08
N GLN A 679 -7.81 13.80 2.35
CA GLN A 679 -7.97 12.77 1.32
C GLN A 679 -9.32 12.89 0.59
N GLU A 680 -10.44 13.05 1.30
CA GLU A 680 -11.76 13.17 0.69
C GLU A 680 -11.90 14.48 -0.11
N CYS A 681 -11.28 15.58 0.34
CA CYS A 681 -11.16 16.81 -0.44
C CYS A 681 -10.32 16.60 -1.73
N ARG A 682 -9.15 15.96 -1.63
CA ARG A 682 -8.31 15.64 -2.82
C ARG A 682 -9.02 14.71 -3.81
N ASN A 683 -9.87 13.80 -3.34
CA ASN A 683 -10.64 12.90 -4.21
C ASN A 683 -11.58 13.64 -5.17
N VAL A 684 -12.02 14.87 -4.85
CA VAL A 684 -12.92 15.69 -5.68
C VAL A 684 -12.27 16.96 -6.24
N LEU A 685 -11.07 17.28 -5.77
CA LEU A 685 -10.19 18.36 -6.25
C LEU A 685 -8.89 17.76 -6.82
N PRO A 686 -8.88 17.21 -8.04
CA PRO A 686 -7.67 16.63 -8.65
C PRO A 686 -6.50 17.62 -8.75
N GLU A 687 -5.27 17.16 -8.48
CA GLU A 687 -4.06 18.00 -8.36
C GLU A 687 -3.63 18.68 -9.68
N ASP A 688 -4.10 18.18 -10.82
CA ASP A 688 -3.89 18.78 -12.15
C ASP A 688 -4.77 20.02 -12.41
N THR A 689 -5.82 20.23 -11.62
CA THR A 689 -6.82 21.29 -11.81
C THR A 689 -7.05 22.15 -10.57
N HIS A 690 -6.82 21.62 -9.37
CA HIS A 690 -7.15 22.29 -8.11
C HIS A 690 -6.05 22.15 -7.06
N LEU A 691 -5.76 23.26 -6.41
CA LEU A 691 -4.95 23.34 -5.20
C LEU A 691 -5.75 22.83 -3.99
N LEU A 692 -5.09 22.06 -3.14
CA LEU A 692 -5.53 21.77 -1.78
C LEU A 692 -4.40 22.20 -0.86
N THR A 693 -4.65 23.08 0.11
CA THR A 693 -3.65 23.48 1.10
C THR A 693 -4.18 23.27 2.52
N THR A 694 -3.31 23.46 3.50
CA THR A 694 -3.70 23.43 4.91
C THR A 694 -2.83 24.36 5.73
N ALA A 695 -3.42 25.09 6.68
CA ALA A 695 -2.70 25.83 7.69
C ALA A 695 -2.38 24.94 8.89
N LEU A 696 -1.16 25.08 9.44
CA LEU A 696 -0.69 24.33 10.62
C LEU A 696 0.22 25.21 11.49
N PRO A 697 0.21 25.05 12.83
CA PRO A 697 1.11 25.76 13.74
C PRO A 697 2.51 25.12 13.75
N VAL A 698 3.54 25.88 14.18
CA VAL A 698 4.90 25.34 14.42
C VAL A 698 4.96 24.33 15.57
N GLY A 699 3.95 24.31 16.43
CA GLY A 699 3.95 23.58 17.70
C GLY A 699 3.95 22.06 17.53
N GLN A 700 5.05 21.40 17.92
CA GLN A 700 5.12 19.93 17.97
C GLN A 700 4.03 19.30 18.84
N TYR A 701 3.43 20.04 19.78
CA TYR A 701 2.28 19.60 20.57
C TYR A 701 1.03 19.29 19.72
N ILE A 702 0.87 19.92 18.55
CA ILE A 702 -0.13 19.55 17.53
C ILE A 702 0.49 18.62 16.49
N LEU A 703 1.63 19.01 15.89
CA LEU A 703 2.18 18.33 14.71
C LEU A 703 2.46 16.83 14.93
N LYS A 704 2.79 16.42 16.17
CA LYS A 704 2.99 15.00 16.54
C LYS A 704 1.76 14.10 16.37
N HIS A 705 0.56 14.68 16.26
CA HIS A 705 -0.69 13.94 16.11
C HIS A 705 -1.12 13.75 14.64
N ILE A 706 -0.46 14.44 13.70
CA ILE A 706 -0.82 14.45 12.28
C ILE A 706 0.23 13.68 11.49
N ASP A 707 -0.19 12.74 10.63
CA ASP A 707 0.73 12.09 9.69
C ASP A 707 1.10 13.07 8.56
N LEU A 708 2.13 13.88 8.81
CA LEU A 708 2.68 14.84 7.85
C LEU A 708 3.17 14.14 6.55
N ARG A 709 3.60 12.88 6.62
CA ARG A 709 4.03 12.12 5.44
C ARG A 709 2.83 11.76 4.56
N ALA A 710 1.68 11.43 5.13
CA ALA A 710 0.42 11.33 4.40
C ALA A 710 -0.05 12.69 3.86
N VAL A 711 -0.05 13.75 4.68
CA VAL A 711 -0.41 15.12 4.25
C VAL A 711 0.39 15.54 3.02
N SER A 712 1.70 15.22 2.96
CA SER A 712 2.58 15.55 1.82
C SER A 712 2.11 15.04 0.45
N ARG A 713 1.33 13.95 0.43
CA ARG A 713 0.75 13.31 -0.77
C ARG A 713 -0.61 13.90 -1.16
N LEU A 714 -1.21 14.71 -0.29
CA LEU A 714 -2.57 15.22 -0.41
C LEU A 714 -2.60 16.71 -0.72
N VAL A 715 -1.87 17.52 0.05
CA VAL A 715 -1.85 18.99 -0.13
C VAL A 715 -0.78 19.41 -1.13
N ASN A 716 -1.00 20.51 -1.85
CA ASN A 716 0.03 21.20 -2.61
C ASN A 716 0.99 21.95 -1.67
N TYR A 717 0.44 22.58 -0.62
CA TYR A 717 1.21 23.34 0.36
C TYR A 717 0.71 23.15 1.80
N ILE A 718 1.63 23.20 2.77
CA ILE A 718 1.34 23.57 4.17
C ILE A 718 1.68 25.07 4.31
N ASN A 719 0.72 25.84 4.80
CA ASN A 719 0.91 27.20 5.28
C ASN A 719 1.30 27.13 6.76
N LEU A 720 2.59 27.24 7.08
CA LEU A 720 3.11 27.13 8.44
C LEU A 720 2.95 28.46 9.18
N MET A 721 2.04 28.49 10.16
CA MET A 721 1.76 29.65 11.01
C MET A 721 2.92 29.87 11.99
N ALA A 722 3.93 30.62 11.52
CA ALA A 722 5.18 30.90 12.21
C ALA A 722 5.12 32.24 12.98
N TYR A 723 4.00 32.44 13.67
CA TYR A 723 3.66 33.61 14.48
C TYR A 723 2.79 33.18 15.68
N ASP A 724 2.33 34.14 16.50
CA ASP A 724 1.57 33.91 17.74
C ASP A 724 2.27 33.02 18.79
N PHE A 725 3.61 33.11 18.86
CA PHE A 725 4.39 32.42 19.90
C PHE A 725 4.21 33.05 21.29
N THR A 726 3.84 34.34 21.35
CA THR A 726 3.55 35.09 22.59
C THR A 726 2.24 35.87 22.45
N GLY A 727 1.56 36.09 23.58
CA GLY A 727 0.26 36.75 23.61
C GLY A 727 -0.37 36.72 25.00
N SER A 728 -1.69 36.79 25.09
CA SER A 728 -2.42 36.73 26.38
C SER A 728 -2.37 35.35 27.06
N TRP A 729 -1.73 34.37 26.42
CA TRP A 729 -1.52 33.00 26.90
C TRP A 729 -0.11 32.73 27.47
N THR A 730 0.84 33.68 27.34
CA THR A 730 2.20 33.54 27.93
C THR A 730 2.30 34.25 29.28
N SER A 731 3.13 33.73 30.20
CA SER A 731 3.26 34.29 31.56
C SER A 731 3.98 35.66 31.60
N VAL A 732 4.75 35.93 30.56
CA VAL A 732 5.55 37.14 30.31
C VAL A 732 5.42 37.51 28.83
N CYS A 733 5.80 38.74 28.49
CA CYS A 733 5.90 39.17 27.09
C CYS A 733 7.16 38.63 26.41
N GLY A 734 7.19 38.66 25.08
CA GLY A 734 8.35 38.31 24.27
C GLY A 734 8.02 38.39 22.79
N ASN A 735 8.97 38.01 21.93
CA ASN A 735 8.77 38.06 20.48
C ASN A 735 7.69 37.06 20.01
N GLN A 736 6.88 37.47 19.01
CA GLN A 736 5.74 36.67 18.54
C GLN A 736 6.04 35.73 17.37
N ALA A 737 7.13 35.94 16.63
CA ALA A 737 7.36 35.34 15.30
C ALA A 737 8.85 35.18 14.95
N GLN A 738 9.71 34.92 15.93
CA GLN A 738 11.15 34.72 15.76
C GLN A 738 11.49 33.53 14.86
N LEU A 739 12.45 33.70 13.96
CA LEU A 739 12.95 32.62 13.11
C LEU A 739 13.69 31.55 13.94
N HIS A 740 14.51 32.00 14.89
CA HIS A 740 15.31 31.17 15.80
C HIS A 740 15.00 31.53 17.25
N SER A 741 15.16 30.60 18.19
CA SER A 741 14.94 30.87 19.62
C SER A 741 15.82 32.02 20.12
N PRO A 742 15.33 32.91 21.02
CA PRO A 742 16.12 34.04 21.53
C PRO A 742 17.40 33.58 22.22
N GLN A 743 18.50 34.31 22.03
CA GLN A 743 19.79 33.95 22.63
C GLN A 743 19.88 34.39 24.11
N GLY A 744 20.59 33.60 24.91
CA GLY A 744 20.85 33.90 26.32
C GLY A 744 19.95 33.16 27.32
N GLY A 745 19.95 33.63 28.57
CA GLY A 745 19.31 32.92 29.69
C GLY A 745 17.78 32.94 29.71
N LEU A 746 17.12 33.79 28.91
CA LEU A 746 15.67 34.00 28.95
C LEU A 746 14.87 32.71 28.79
N GLN A 747 15.22 31.84 27.85
CA GLN A 747 14.56 30.54 27.63
C GLN A 747 14.74 29.57 28.82
N SER A 748 15.82 29.71 29.60
CA SER A 748 16.03 28.89 30.81
C SER A 748 15.19 29.35 32.00
N THR A 749 14.69 30.59 31.99
CA THR A 749 13.75 31.12 32.99
C THR A 749 12.29 30.98 32.52
N TYR A 750 12.03 31.20 31.23
CA TYR A 750 10.71 31.18 30.60
C TYR A 750 10.74 30.29 29.35
N PRO A 751 10.59 28.96 29.49
CA PRO A 751 10.67 28.02 28.37
C PRO A 751 9.64 28.29 27.25
N GLU A 752 8.51 28.93 27.56
CA GLU A 752 7.51 29.33 26.56
C GLU A 752 8.06 30.33 25.53
N LEU A 753 9.04 31.17 25.90
CA LEU A 753 9.69 32.11 24.97
C LEU A 753 10.68 31.43 24.02
N GLY A 754 10.92 30.12 24.21
CA GLY A 754 11.83 29.34 23.36
C GLY A 754 11.28 28.96 21.99
N VAL A 755 9.95 29.01 21.79
CA VAL A 755 9.29 28.64 20.54
C VAL A 755 9.80 29.50 19.38
N CYS A 756 10.14 28.86 18.25
CA CYS A 756 10.57 29.56 17.04
C CYS A 756 10.09 28.87 15.76
N ALA A 757 10.18 29.59 14.64
CA ALA A 757 9.79 29.04 13.33
C ALA A 757 10.66 27.86 12.89
N THR A 758 11.97 27.91 13.17
CA THR A 758 12.92 26.86 12.79
C THR A 758 12.55 25.50 13.39
N ASP A 759 12.13 25.43 14.66
CA ASP A 759 11.77 24.17 15.31
C ASP A 759 10.58 23.48 14.62
N GLY A 760 9.58 24.26 14.18
CA GLY A 760 8.45 23.75 13.42
C GLY A 760 8.85 23.29 12.02
N ILE A 761 9.71 24.05 11.35
CA ILE A 761 10.21 23.74 10.00
C ILE A 761 11.04 22.46 10.02
N GLU A 762 12.07 22.37 10.86
CA GLU A 762 12.92 21.18 10.97
C GLU A 762 12.11 19.96 11.43
N TYR A 763 11.12 20.12 12.31
CA TYR A 763 10.21 19.03 12.66
C TYR A 763 9.44 18.51 11.45
N ILE A 764 8.81 19.40 10.68
CA ILE A 764 8.02 19.03 9.49
C ILE A 764 8.92 18.34 8.43
N LEU A 765 10.12 18.89 8.19
CA LEU A 765 11.11 18.28 7.29
C LEU A 765 11.58 16.91 7.81
N SER A 766 11.80 16.75 9.11
CA SER A 766 12.20 15.47 9.74
C SER A 766 11.14 14.35 9.61
N LYS A 767 9.88 14.70 9.33
CA LYS A 767 8.81 13.74 9.01
C LYS A 767 8.70 13.42 7.52
N GLY A 768 9.68 13.84 6.72
CA GLY A 768 9.77 13.57 5.28
C GLY A 768 8.81 14.41 4.44
N PHE A 769 8.32 15.54 4.97
CA PHE A 769 7.52 16.48 4.19
C PHE A 769 8.41 17.30 3.23
N PRO A 770 8.10 17.40 1.93
CA PRO A 770 8.96 18.11 0.97
C PRO A 770 9.06 19.61 1.25
N SER A 771 10.28 20.14 1.36
CA SER A 771 10.55 21.56 1.64
C SER A 771 9.82 22.51 0.70
N ARG A 772 9.82 22.23 -0.61
CA ARG A 772 9.14 23.01 -1.66
C ARG A 772 7.61 23.10 -1.52
N LYS A 773 7.02 22.32 -0.61
CA LYS A 773 5.58 22.33 -0.28
C LYS A 773 5.30 23.01 1.07
N LEU A 774 6.31 23.53 1.77
CA LEU A 774 6.16 24.22 3.06
C LEU A 774 6.33 25.73 2.86
N VAL A 775 5.34 26.52 3.27
CA VAL A 775 5.28 27.98 3.07
C VAL A 775 5.34 28.67 4.43
N PHE A 776 6.25 29.63 4.58
CA PHE A 776 6.55 30.29 5.85
C PHE A 776 5.57 31.44 6.12
N GLY A 777 4.87 31.42 7.26
CA GLY A 777 3.92 32.46 7.65
C GLY A 777 4.57 33.70 8.27
N ILE A 778 4.12 34.88 7.86
CA ILE A 778 4.56 36.19 8.34
C ILE A 778 3.34 36.93 8.94
N PRO A 779 3.44 37.49 10.16
CA PRO A 779 2.39 38.34 10.72
C PRO A 779 2.48 39.75 10.14
N ALA A 780 1.42 40.19 9.46
CA ALA A 780 1.20 41.59 9.09
C ALA A 780 0.38 42.33 10.18
N TYR A 781 0.74 42.05 11.44
CA TYR A 781 0.14 42.61 12.65
C TYR A 781 1.17 42.57 13.80
N ALA A 782 0.95 43.38 14.82
CA ALA A 782 1.76 43.42 16.03
C ALA A 782 1.02 42.81 17.24
N ARG A 783 1.76 42.07 18.07
CA ARG A 783 1.37 41.75 19.46
C ARG A 783 1.98 42.81 20.37
N TYR A 784 1.19 43.43 21.25
CA TYR A 784 1.70 44.44 22.20
C TYR A 784 1.35 44.09 23.64
N PHE A 785 2.23 44.51 24.57
CA PHE A 785 2.22 44.13 25.98
C PHE A 785 2.40 45.39 26.86
N PRO A 786 1.30 45.97 27.39
CA PRO A 786 1.35 47.20 28.20
C PRO A 786 2.32 47.11 29.38
N VAL A 787 2.96 48.23 29.72
CA VAL A 787 3.94 48.40 30.81
C VAL A 787 5.26 47.61 30.65
N ALA A 788 5.34 46.63 29.75
CA ALA A 788 6.58 45.91 29.49
C ALA A 788 7.60 46.73 28.67
N GLU A 789 8.89 46.58 28.98
CA GLU A 789 10.00 47.26 28.30
C GLU A 789 10.88 46.31 27.45
N GLY A 790 10.74 44.99 27.61
CA GLY A 790 11.57 44.00 26.92
C GLY A 790 11.05 42.56 27.09
N PRO A 791 11.58 41.58 26.34
CA PRO A 791 11.17 40.18 26.46
C PRO A 791 11.49 39.62 27.85
N GLY A 792 10.57 38.84 28.42
CA GLY A 792 10.65 38.35 29.79
C GLY A 792 10.07 39.29 30.86
N CYS A 793 9.66 40.50 30.51
CA CYS A 793 8.94 41.38 31.44
C CYS A 793 7.51 40.87 31.72
N SER A 794 7.04 41.12 32.95
CA SER A 794 5.61 41.08 33.29
C SER A 794 4.86 42.21 32.58
N THR A 795 3.54 42.04 32.44
CA THR A 795 2.67 42.97 31.72
C THR A 795 1.25 42.95 32.31
N GLU A 796 0.47 44.02 32.11
CA GLU A 796 -0.93 44.09 32.55
C GLU A 796 -1.89 43.38 31.58
N GLY A 797 -1.42 42.92 30.41
CA GLY A 797 -2.21 42.15 29.45
C GLY A 797 -1.49 41.98 28.11
N ALA A 798 -2.26 41.65 27.06
CA ALA A 798 -1.75 41.64 25.69
C ALA A 798 -2.84 42.11 24.71
N GLY A 799 -2.43 42.71 23.60
CA GLY A 799 -3.31 43.17 22.53
C GLY A 799 -2.73 42.95 21.13
N GLU A 800 -3.50 43.34 20.12
CA GLU A 800 -3.22 43.14 18.70
C GLU A 800 -3.42 44.44 17.91
N MET A 801 -2.70 44.63 16.80
CA MET A 801 -2.83 45.79 15.93
C MET A 801 -2.46 45.45 14.47
N ASP A 802 -3.29 45.80 13.49
CA ASP A 802 -2.96 45.71 12.04
C ASP A 802 -1.64 46.46 11.80
N TYR A 803 -0.65 45.87 11.12
CA TYR A 803 0.66 46.52 10.90
C TYR A 803 0.54 47.85 10.13
N CYS A 804 -0.40 47.93 9.18
CA CYS A 804 -0.74 49.17 8.47
C CYS A 804 -1.28 50.30 9.37
N GLU A 805 -1.90 49.98 10.52
CA GLU A 805 -2.42 50.97 11.48
C GLU A 805 -1.34 51.49 12.45
N MET A 806 -0.15 50.89 12.46
CA MET A 806 0.99 51.37 13.27
C MET A 806 1.57 52.68 12.71
N PRO A 807 2.09 53.60 13.54
CA PRO A 807 2.93 54.71 13.08
C PRO A 807 4.17 54.23 12.31
N ASP A 808 4.51 54.89 11.20
CA ASP A 808 5.71 54.57 10.42
C ASP A 808 6.99 54.72 11.26
N ASP A 809 7.03 55.71 12.16
CA ASP A 809 8.15 55.91 13.10
C ASP A 809 8.41 54.70 14.01
N TRP A 810 7.39 53.92 14.37
CA TRP A 810 7.58 52.70 15.17
C TRP A 810 8.25 51.59 14.36
N VAL A 811 7.99 51.54 13.04
CA VAL A 811 8.60 50.59 12.11
C VAL A 811 10.04 50.99 11.79
N ASP A 812 10.30 52.28 11.56
CA ASP A 812 11.62 52.81 11.23
C ASP A 812 12.60 52.78 12.42
N ASN A 813 12.09 52.95 13.64
CA ASN A 813 12.88 52.88 14.88
C ASN A 813 12.76 51.52 15.59
N ALA A 814 12.27 50.48 14.90
CA ALA A 814 12.20 49.13 15.45
C ALA A 814 13.61 48.57 15.70
N VAL A 815 13.83 47.99 16.88
CA VAL A 815 15.02 47.19 17.18
C VAL A 815 14.90 45.87 16.41
N VAL A 816 15.91 45.54 15.60
CA VAL A 816 15.99 44.27 14.86
C VAL A 816 17.09 43.40 15.48
N GLU A 817 16.71 42.26 16.03
CA GLU A 817 17.66 41.25 16.52
C GLU A 817 17.94 40.24 15.41
N GLU A 818 19.04 40.44 14.65
CA GLU A 818 19.38 39.55 13.53
C GLU A 818 19.71 38.11 13.95
N ALA A 819 19.98 37.88 15.25
CA ALA A 819 20.27 36.55 15.81
C ALA A 819 19.02 35.65 15.92
N SER A 820 17.86 36.22 16.29
CA SER A 820 16.56 35.53 16.31
C SER A 820 15.72 35.81 15.06
N VAL A 821 16.10 36.82 14.28
CA VAL A 821 15.33 37.45 13.19
C VAL A 821 13.92 37.84 13.67
N ALA A 822 13.90 38.57 14.79
CA ALA A 822 12.72 39.22 15.34
C ALA A 822 12.92 40.74 15.39
N ALA A 823 11.81 41.48 15.48
CA ALA A 823 11.84 42.91 15.70
C ALA A 823 10.79 43.37 16.72
N TRP A 824 11.07 44.49 17.37
CA TRP A 824 10.17 45.12 18.31
C TRP A 824 10.38 46.63 18.41
N TYR A 825 9.39 47.32 18.96
CA TYR A 825 9.44 48.71 19.37
C TYR A 825 8.92 48.82 20.81
N VAL A 826 9.40 49.81 21.58
CA VAL A 826 8.94 50.06 22.96
C VAL A 826 8.24 51.41 23.00
N ASP A 827 6.91 51.39 23.11
CA ASP A 827 6.09 52.59 23.20
C ASP A 827 5.87 53.01 24.66
N ALA A 828 6.58 54.04 25.07
CA ALA A 828 6.39 54.71 26.35
C ALA A 828 5.24 55.74 26.36
N ASN A 829 4.63 56.06 25.20
CA ASN A 829 3.75 57.23 25.04
C ASN A 829 2.26 56.91 24.91
N SER A 830 1.87 55.85 24.19
CA SER A 830 0.46 55.40 24.08
C SER A 830 0.09 54.29 25.07
N GLY A 831 1.04 53.90 25.94
CA GLY A 831 0.85 52.88 26.98
C GLY A 831 0.92 51.44 26.47
N LYS A 832 1.31 51.22 25.20
CA LYS A 832 1.37 49.87 24.61
C LYS A 832 2.59 49.06 25.03
N GLY A 833 3.62 49.68 25.60
CA GLY A 833 4.80 49.00 26.13
C GLY A 833 5.57 48.29 25.02
N TYR A 834 5.86 47.01 25.23
CA TYR A 834 6.63 46.20 24.30
C TYR A 834 5.75 45.73 23.13
N ILE A 835 6.10 46.12 21.90
CA ILE A 835 5.36 45.82 20.67
C ILE A 835 6.26 44.96 19.77
N THR A 836 5.91 43.70 19.52
CA THR A 836 6.66 42.77 18.65
C THR A 836 5.93 42.51 17.33
N PHE A 837 6.67 42.58 16.22
CA PHE A 837 6.13 42.54 14.86
C PHE A 837 7.26 42.26 13.85
N ASP A 838 6.90 41.97 12.61
CA ASP A 838 7.86 41.87 11.51
C ASP A 838 8.05 43.21 10.79
N VAL A 839 9.27 43.47 10.32
CA VAL A 839 9.65 44.66 9.55
C VAL A 839 10.28 44.25 8.21
N PRO A 840 10.41 45.14 7.21
CA PRO A 840 10.98 44.79 5.91
C PRO A 840 12.35 44.09 5.97
N ARG A 841 13.18 44.40 6.99
CA ARG A 841 14.47 43.71 7.23
C ARG A 841 14.29 42.26 7.69
N THR A 842 13.45 42.00 8.69
CA THR A 842 13.25 40.62 9.21
C THR A 842 12.53 39.74 8.19
N VAL A 843 11.55 40.29 7.45
CA VAL A 843 10.86 39.55 6.38
C VAL A 843 11.80 39.24 5.21
N TYR A 844 12.68 40.17 4.81
CA TYR A 844 13.73 39.86 3.83
C TYR A 844 14.68 38.75 4.32
N LEU A 845 15.10 38.77 5.58
CA LEU A 845 15.94 37.71 6.16
C LEU A 845 15.22 36.36 6.23
N LYS A 846 13.92 36.34 6.58
CA LYS A 846 13.05 35.15 6.54
C LYS A 846 12.83 34.63 5.12
N ALA A 847 12.73 35.51 4.13
CA ALA A 847 12.69 35.15 2.71
C ALA A 847 13.99 34.47 2.27
N LYS A 848 15.16 35.06 2.59
CA LYS A 848 16.47 34.44 2.31
C LYS A 848 16.65 33.11 3.05
N TYR A 849 16.14 32.96 4.28
CA TYR A 849 16.09 31.66 4.95
C TYR A 849 15.21 30.67 4.18
N ALA A 850 14.02 31.09 3.72
CA ALA A 850 13.11 30.26 2.95
C ALA A 850 13.72 29.81 1.60
N THR A 851 14.48 30.68 0.91
CA THR A 851 15.20 30.28 -0.31
C THR A 851 16.37 29.33 0.00
N HIS A 852 17.18 29.61 1.02
CA HIS A 852 18.29 28.74 1.46
C HIS A 852 17.83 27.35 1.93
N LYS A 853 16.67 27.26 2.60
CA LYS A 853 16.04 25.99 3.02
C LYS A 853 15.20 25.33 1.92
N ASN A 854 15.23 25.87 0.69
CA ASN A 854 14.48 25.34 -0.45
C ASN A 854 12.97 25.19 -0.16
N LEU A 855 12.40 26.13 0.59
CA LEU A 855 10.98 26.14 0.96
C LEU A 855 10.09 26.50 -0.24
N GLY A 856 8.77 26.37 -0.08
CA GLY A 856 7.78 26.75 -1.09
C GLY A 856 7.61 28.26 -1.26
N GLY A 857 7.94 29.06 -0.25
CA GLY A 857 7.86 30.52 -0.27
C GLY A 857 7.39 31.12 1.05
N LEU A 858 6.77 32.31 0.98
CA LEU A 858 6.16 33.01 2.12
C LEU A 858 4.64 33.13 1.97
N PHE A 859 3.93 33.28 3.09
CA PHE A 859 2.58 33.81 3.12
C PHE A 859 2.37 34.80 4.28
N TYR A 860 1.35 35.67 4.19
CA TYR A 860 1.07 36.71 5.20
C TYR A 860 -0.35 36.61 5.75
N TRP A 861 -0.47 36.61 7.08
CA TRP A 861 -1.72 36.89 7.80
C TRP A 861 -1.65 38.36 8.27
N THR A 862 -2.30 39.33 7.62
CA THR A 862 -3.16 39.28 6.43
C THR A 862 -2.67 40.28 5.39
N GLY A 863 -2.98 40.08 4.10
CA GLY A 863 -2.48 40.95 3.02
C GLY A 863 -2.93 42.41 3.15
N THR A 864 -4.14 42.61 3.68
CA THR A 864 -4.75 43.91 4.01
C THR A 864 -4.29 44.49 5.36
N GLY A 865 -3.41 43.79 6.07
CA GLY A 865 -2.65 44.29 7.21
C GLY A 865 -1.33 44.96 6.80
N ASP A 866 -0.84 44.79 5.57
CA ASP A 866 0.47 45.32 5.14
C ASP A 866 0.47 46.84 4.84
N LYS A 867 1.63 47.48 4.99
CA LYS A 867 1.87 48.88 4.57
C LYS A 867 2.23 48.96 3.08
N PRO A 868 1.97 50.08 2.40
CA PRO A 868 2.43 50.29 1.03
C PRO A 868 3.92 50.67 0.95
N GLY A 869 4.50 50.55 -0.25
CA GLY A 869 5.82 51.13 -0.58
C GLY A 869 6.98 50.51 0.19
N ARG A 870 7.92 51.35 0.68
CA ARG A 870 9.16 50.89 1.33
C ARG A 870 8.94 50.07 2.61
N LEU A 871 7.78 50.24 3.26
CA LEU A 871 7.42 49.56 4.49
C LEU A 871 6.63 48.26 4.27
N SER A 872 6.32 47.91 3.01
CA SER A 872 5.61 46.67 2.68
C SER A 872 6.43 45.43 3.05
N LEU A 873 5.85 44.60 3.91
CA LEU A 873 6.34 43.26 4.22
C LEU A 873 6.19 42.33 3.01
N VAL A 874 5.07 42.41 2.29
CA VAL A 874 4.78 41.56 1.12
C VAL A 874 5.80 41.80 0.00
N ALA A 875 6.13 43.06 -0.29
CA ALA A 875 7.15 43.42 -1.27
C ALA A 875 8.59 43.16 -0.77
N ALA A 876 8.85 43.27 0.54
CA ALA A 876 10.16 42.93 1.11
C ALA A 876 10.46 41.43 1.04
N GLY A 877 9.46 40.60 1.35
CA GLY A 877 9.55 39.17 1.17
C GLY A 877 9.66 38.77 -0.30
N LYS A 878 8.90 39.41 -1.21
CA LYS A 878 9.03 39.18 -2.66
C LYS A 878 10.47 39.39 -3.14
N ARG A 879 11.11 40.51 -2.77
CA ARG A 879 12.52 40.78 -3.09
C ARG A 879 13.45 39.67 -2.57
N GLY A 880 13.35 39.30 -1.29
CA GLY A 880 14.18 38.23 -0.71
C GLY A 880 13.84 36.80 -1.16
N LEU A 881 12.82 36.61 -2.03
CA LEU A 881 12.54 35.37 -2.75
C LEU A 881 13.07 35.39 -4.19
N ASP A 882 13.30 36.57 -4.77
CA ASP A 882 13.86 36.78 -6.11
C ASP A 882 15.41 36.92 -6.07
N GLU A 883 15.94 37.50 -4.99
CA GLU A 883 17.37 37.68 -4.66
C GLU A 883 17.98 36.47 -3.93
#